data_AF-A0A3P6FGS0-F1
#
_entry.id   AF-A0A3P6FGS0-F1
#
_cell.length_a   1.000
_cell.length_b   1.000
_cell.length_c   1.000
_cell.angle_alpha   90.00
_cell.angle_beta   90.00
_cell.angle_gamma   90.00
#
_symmetry.space_group_name_H-M   'P 1'
#
loop_
_entity.id
_entity.type
_entity.pdbx_description
1 polymer ?
#
loop_
_entity_poly.entity_id
_entity_poly.type
_entity_poly.pdbx_seq_one_letter_code
_entity_poly.pdbx_strand_id
1 'polypeptide(L)'
;MLRLWRLRRASNCFARLEKDRKYNYFWVRCTKLLLVALFVVHCGACFCYSIAAHYPDPSMTFMALAEPNWTQKSLLIRYVTAMYWSITTFSTTGYGDIHGNNASERAFILFYMIFNLGLLAYIIGNMTNLVVHVTSRTRNFRDTIQGASAFAQRNKLPERLQEQMVAHLSLRYRTDSEGLQQQEIIDSLPKAIRSSISHYLFYEVVDKIYLFHGISNDLLFQLVSEMKAEYFPPKEDVILRNEAPTDFYIMVTGAAEIIAPVNGVDQVVGEAQPGHVFGEVGVLCYRPQLFTVRTKRLSQLLRLNRTAFLNLVQANVGDGAIIMNNLLQHLKDSEDPVMKGILADTEQMLAQGKMDLPLSLCFAAARGDDLLLHQLLKRGSNPNETDKNGRTALHIAASKGCHYCVVLLLEHGADPNIKDSEGSVPLWEAIFGRHEEISKLLWDNGAKLSPDTVSHFSCLGVEHNSLDTLKDIVKYGGDTSLPDSNGTTALHRAVSEGNMEIVEFLLEQGADMDMPDVYGWTARGLAEHQGHEDIKALFHSQRPVEKKPKSVSGTPENVTPLMKHSSEPVMIHHRSRESMPFLRGGSQRRKLSNFKNSLFGIMSAANTGDEGEASTLSEGVGGVYPARVTISGEASSAGKVVKLPNSLEELIEIGEKKLGFVATKVLTREGAQIDDIRLIRDGDFLLLLKVSC
;
A
#
# COMPACT_ATOMS: atom_id res chain seq x y z
N MET A 1 2.19 -8.80 62.16
CA MET A 1 2.00 -7.92 60.98
C MET A 1 3.07 -8.03 59.89
N LEU A 2 4.38 -8.01 60.17
CA LEU A 2 5.46 -7.94 59.15
C LEU A 2 5.36 -8.91 57.94
N ARG A 3 4.69 -10.06 58.05
CA ARG A 3 4.40 -10.96 56.92
C ARG A 3 3.68 -10.25 55.75
N LEU A 4 2.92 -9.18 56.02
CA LEU A 4 2.23 -8.37 55.01
C LEU A 4 3.17 -7.68 54.00
N TRP A 5 4.46 -7.51 54.30
CA TRP A 5 5.44 -7.02 53.31
C TRP A 5 5.47 -7.85 52.02
N ARG A 6 5.06 -9.13 52.10
CA ARG A 6 4.94 -10.03 50.95
C ARG A 6 3.88 -9.58 49.92
N LEU A 7 2.88 -8.77 50.28
CA LEU A 7 1.86 -8.23 49.36
C LEU A 7 2.45 -7.38 48.22
N ARG A 8 3.68 -6.85 48.38
CA ARG A 8 4.38 -6.16 47.28
C ARG A 8 4.50 -7.04 46.02
N ARG A 9 4.54 -8.37 46.16
CA ARG A 9 4.53 -9.31 45.02
C ARG A 9 3.21 -9.24 44.23
N ALA A 10 2.06 -9.11 44.91
CA ALA A 10 0.76 -8.98 44.26
C ALA A 10 0.62 -7.62 43.57
N SER A 11 1.04 -6.52 44.23
CA SER A 11 1.06 -5.18 43.63
C SER A 11 1.93 -5.14 42.35
N ASN A 12 3.13 -5.73 42.40
CA ASN A 12 3.99 -5.89 41.22
C ASN A 12 3.39 -6.80 40.13
N CYS A 13 2.46 -7.70 40.46
CA CYS A 13 1.75 -8.54 39.49
C CYS A 13 0.70 -7.73 38.73
N PHE A 14 -0.16 -6.99 39.45
CA PHE A 14 -1.13 -6.07 38.83
C PHE A 14 -0.44 -5.02 37.94
N ALA A 15 0.68 -4.43 38.39
CA ALA A 15 1.47 -3.48 37.59
C ALA A 15 2.15 -4.08 36.33
N ARG A 16 2.14 -5.42 36.17
CA ARG A 16 2.53 -6.12 34.93
C ARG A 16 1.31 -6.45 34.08
N LEU A 17 0.24 -6.96 34.68
CA LEU A 17 -1.02 -7.28 34.00
C LEU A 17 -1.68 -6.04 33.37
N GLU A 18 -1.57 -4.87 34.03
CA GLU A 18 -2.00 -3.57 33.51
C GLU A 18 -1.21 -3.11 32.26
N LYS A 19 -0.10 -3.77 31.90
CA LYS A 19 0.76 -3.46 30.75
C LYS A 19 0.81 -4.56 29.69
N ASP A 20 0.24 -5.74 29.96
CA ASP A 20 0.24 -6.85 29.01
C ASP A 20 -1.00 -6.76 28.11
N ARG A 21 -0.77 -6.58 26.81
CA ARG A 21 -1.80 -6.49 25.75
C ARG A 21 -2.76 -7.69 25.74
N LYS A 22 -2.40 -8.82 26.34
CA LYS A 22 -3.27 -10.02 26.46
C LYS A 22 -4.40 -9.88 27.46
N TYR A 23 -4.36 -8.88 28.36
CA TYR A 23 -5.36 -8.70 29.41
C TYR A 23 -6.15 -7.41 29.24
N ASN A 24 -7.47 -7.47 29.48
CA ASN A 24 -8.31 -6.28 29.44
C ASN A 24 -8.06 -5.40 30.68
N TYR A 25 -7.50 -4.22 30.43
CA TYR A 25 -7.16 -3.20 31.43
C TYR A 25 -8.29 -2.89 32.43
N PHE A 26 -9.54 -2.82 31.95
CA PHE A 26 -10.70 -2.55 32.80
C PHE A 26 -10.85 -3.61 33.88
N TRP A 27 -10.89 -4.89 33.49
CA TRP A 27 -11.09 -5.99 34.42
C TRP A 27 -9.93 -6.12 35.40
N VAL A 28 -8.68 -5.95 34.94
CA VAL A 28 -7.50 -5.97 35.83
C VAL A 28 -7.58 -4.88 36.91
N ARG A 29 -7.95 -3.64 36.53
CA ARG A 29 -8.05 -2.51 37.48
C ARG A 29 -9.25 -2.65 38.42
N CYS A 30 -10.40 -3.13 37.94
CA CYS A 30 -11.57 -3.46 38.77
C CYS A 30 -11.28 -4.57 39.79
N THR A 31 -10.67 -5.68 39.37
CA THR A 31 -10.28 -6.79 40.27
C THR A 31 -9.28 -6.32 41.34
N LYS A 32 -8.30 -5.49 40.98
CA LYS A 32 -7.34 -4.88 41.92
C LYS A 32 -8.04 -4.06 43.01
N LEU A 33 -9.00 -3.21 42.64
CA LEU A 33 -9.75 -2.36 43.58
C LEU A 33 -10.67 -3.19 44.48
N LEU A 34 -11.38 -4.18 43.92
CA LEU A 34 -12.21 -5.11 44.68
C LEU A 34 -11.41 -5.88 45.73
N LEU A 35 -10.23 -6.40 45.37
CA LEU A 35 -9.36 -7.13 46.30
C LEU A 35 -8.80 -6.23 47.42
N VAL A 36 -8.52 -4.94 47.13
CA VAL A 36 -8.12 -3.97 48.17
C VAL A 36 -9.27 -3.69 49.13
N ALA A 37 -10.49 -3.48 48.63
CA ALA A 37 -11.67 -3.26 49.47
C ALA A 37 -11.97 -4.48 50.35
N LEU A 38 -12.00 -5.69 49.79
CA LEU A 38 -12.20 -6.94 50.54
C LEU A 38 -11.14 -7.16 51.60
N PHE A 39 -9.87 -6.87 51.29
CA PHE A 39 -8.77 -6.96 52.27
C PHE A 39 -8.92 -5.96 53.43
N VAL A 40 -9.35 -4.73 53.15
CA VAL A 40 -9.59 -3.70 54.17
C VAL A 40 -10.78 -4.04 55.07
N VAL A 41 -11.89 -4.52 54.52
CA VAL A 41 -13.05 -4.97 55.30
C VAL A 41 -12.69 -6.18 56.18
N HIS A 42 -11.96 -7.15 55.63
CA HIS A 42 -11.45 -8.28 56.40
C HIS A 42 -10.54 -7.85 57.57
N CYS A 43 -9.61 -6.92 57.31
CA CYS A 43 -8.74 -6.39 58.36
C CYS A 43 -9.52 -5.61 59.42
N GLY A 44 -10.45 -4.72 59.02
CA GLY A 44 -11.29 -3.95 59.94
C GLY A 44 -12.08 -4.85 60.89
N ALA A 45 -12.77 -5.85 60.34
CA ALA A 45 -13.49 -6.88 61.10
C ALA A 45 -12.58 -7.60 62.11
N CYS A 46 -11.43 -8.09 61.67
CA CYS A 46 -10.51 -8.86 62.53
C CYS A 46 -9.85 -8.00 63.61
N PHE A 47 -9.51 -6.74 63.32
CA PHE A 47 -8.97 -5.81 64.31
C PHE A 47 -10.01 -5.43 65.37
N CYS A 48 -11.24 -5.09 64.96
CA CYS A 48 -12.31 -4.75 65.90
C CYS A 48 -12.67 -5.95 66.79
N TYR A 49 -12.82 -7.15 66.20
CA TYR A 49 -13.01 -8.39 66.97
C TYR A 49 -11.84 -8.65 67.94
N SER A 50 -10.59 -8.39 67.53
CA SER A 50 -9.43 -8.54 68.41
C SER A 50 -9.42 -7.56 69.57
N ILE A 51 -10.01 -6.37 69.44
CA ILE A 51 -10.17 -5.40 70.55
C ILE A 51 -11.20 -5.92 71.54
N ALA A 52 -12.38 -6.36 71.06
CA ALA A 52 -13.42 -6.95 71.91
C ALA A 52 -12.95 -8.22 72.63
N ALA A 53 -12.19 -9.09 71.94
CA ALA A 53 -11.69 -10.36 72.49
C ALA A 53 -10.60 -10.21 73.57
N HIS A 54 -10.01 -9.02 73.75
CA HIS A 54 -9.04 -8.73 74.81
C HIS A 54 -9.56 -7.66 75.79
N TYR A 55 -10.84 -7.27 75.71
CA TYR A 55 -11.43 -6.35 76.67
C TYR A 55 -11.84 -7.07 77.97
N PRO A 56 -11.62 -6.49 79.17
CA PRO A 56 -11.89 -7.19 80.44
C PRO A 56 -13.35 -7.64 80.64
N ASP A 57 -14.32 -6.82 80.21
CA ASP A 57 -15.75 -7.09 80.36
C ASP A 57 -16.41 -7.45 79.01
N PRO A 58 -16.67 -8.75 78.70
CA PRO A 58 -17.18 -9.16 77.39
C PRO A 58 -18.55 -8.57 77.04
N SER A 59 -19.34 -8.20 78.05
CA SER A 59 -20.66 -7.58 77.95
C SER A 59 -20.64 -6.13 77.47
N MET A 60 -19.52 -5.41 77.65
CA MET A 60 -19.36 -4.01 77.23
C MET A 60 -18.82 -3.85 75.81
N THR A 61 -18.78 -4.93 75.01
CA THR A 61 -18.20 -4.93 73.66
C THR A 61 -19.26 -4.77 72.56
N PHE A 62 -18.83 -4.31 71.37
CA PHE A 62 -19.71 -4.23 70.17
C PHE A 62 -20.34 -5.59 69.81
N MET A 63 -19.66 -6.69 70.13
CA MET A 63 -20.16 -8.07 69.91
C MET A 63 -21.32 -8.44 70.83
N ALA A 64 -21.33 -7.96 72.07
CA ALA A 64 -22.40 -8.25 73.03
C ALA A 64 -23.72 -7.55 72.70
N LEU A 65 -23.68 -6.43 71.97
CA LEU A 65 -24.87 -5.77 71.43
C LEU A 65 -25.62 -6.65 70.41
N ALA A 66 -24.89 -7.44 69.62
CA ALA A 66 -25.47 -8.37 68.65
C ALA A 66 -25.87 -9.71 69.29
N GLU A 67 -25.02 -10.27 70.16
CA GLU A 67 -25.18 -11.60 70.76
C GLU A 67 -24.62 -11.60 72.20
N PRO A 68 -25.46 -11.57 73.26
CA PRO A 68 -24.99 -11.46 74.64
C PRO A 68 -23.96 -12.54 75.04
N ASN A 69 -24.12 -13.76 74.53
CA ASN A 69 -23.22 -14.90 74.77
C ASN A 69 -22.27 -15.17 73.57
N TRP A 70 -21.84 -14.14 72.84
CA TRP A 70 -20.97 -14.26 71.65
C TRP A 70 -19.68 -15.07 71.90
N THR A 71 -19.15 -15.04 73.12
CA THR A 71 -17.95 -15.78 73.54
C THR A 71 -18.12 -17.31 73.51
N GLN A 72 -19.35 -17.82 73.40
CA GLN A 72 -19.67 -19.26 73.28
C GLN A 72 -20.10 -19.67 71.86
N LYS A 73 -20.46 -18.72 70.98
CA LYS A 73 -20.90 -19.00 69.59
C LYS A 73 -19.75 -19.56 68.73
N SER A 74 -20.07 -20.24 67.63
CA SER A 74 -19.04 -20.75 66.70
C SER A 74 -18.21 -19.63 66.06
N LEU A 75 -16.96 -19.91 65.68
CA LEU A 75 -16.06 -18.92 65.09
C LEU A 75 -16.61 -18.33 63.78
N LEU A 76 -17.35 -19.11 63.00
CA LEU A 76 -18.01 -18.64 61.77
C LEU A 76 -19.04 -17.55 62.08
N ILE A 77 -19.88 -17.72 63.11
CA ILE A 77 -20.87 -16.72 63.51
C ILE A 77 -20.17 -15.42 63.92
N ARG A 78 -19.17 -15.50 64.83
CA ARG A 78 -18.40 -14.32 65.28
C ARG A 78 -17.73 -13.58 64.11
N TYR A 79 -17.15 -14.32 63.18
CA TYR A 79 -16.51 -13.74 61.99
C TYR A 79 -17.53 -13.08 61.06
N VAL A 80 -18.69 -13.69 60.83
CA VAL A 80 -19.78 -13.10 60.03
C VAL A 80 -20.31 -11.83 60.69
N THR A 81 -20.53 -11.80 62.00
CA THR A 81 -20.92 -10.59 62.74
C THR A 81 -19.87 -9.48 62.64
N ALA A 82 -18.58 -9.82 62.75
CA ALA A 82 -17.48 -8.85 62.62
C ALA A 82 -17.38 -8.30 61.18
N MET A 83 -17.54 -9.16 60.17
CA MET A 83 -17.56 -8.77 58.76
C MET A 83 -18.79 -7.92 58.42
N TYR A 84 -19.96 -8.24 58.97
CA TYR A 84 -21.19 -7.46 58.83
C TYR A 84 -21.03 -6.04 59.39
N TRP A 85 -20.51 -5.91 60.62
CA TRP A 85 -20.19 -4.60 61.20
C TRP A 85 -19.16 -3.83 60.34
N SER A 86 -18.11 -4.51 59.86
CA SER A 86 -17.05 -3.85 59.11
C SER A 86 -17.49 -3.45 57.70
N ILE A 87 -18.35 -4.22 57.02
CA ILE A 87 -18.85 -3.88 55.69
C ILE A 87 -19.87 -2.74 55.75
N THR A 88 -20.77 -2.70 56.73
CA THR A 88 -21.75 -1.60 56.86
C THR A 88 -21.09 -0.28 57.27
N THR A 89 -19.99 -0.35 58.03
CA THR A 89 -19.12 0.81 58.32
C THR A 89 -18.30 1.23 57.09
N PHE A 90 -17.85 0.29 56.25
CA PHE A 90 -17.11 0.58 55.01
C PHE A 90 -18.00 1.17 53.90
N SER A 91 -19.22 0.64 53.72
CA SER A 91 -20.22 1.16 52.78
C SER A 91 -20.96 2.39 53.29
N THR A 92 -20.58 2.92 54.46
CA THR A 92 -21.21 4.09 55.11
C THR A 92 -22.73 3.97 55.30
N THR A 93 -23.26 2.75 55.45
CA THR A 93 -24.70 2.50 55.65
C THR A 93 -25.11 2.56 57.13
N GLY A 94 -24.25 2.07 58.03
CA GLY A 94 -24.31 2.36 59.48
C GLY A 94 -25.67 2.21 60.16
N TYR A 95 -26.28 1.01 60.15
CA TYR A 95 -27.60 0.75 60.73
C TYR A 95 -27.74 1.07 62.25
N GLY A 96 -26.63 1.18 63.00
CA GLY A 96 -26.61 1.55 64.42
C GLY A 96 -26.87 0.40 65.39
N ASP A 97 -27.37 -0.73 64.88
CA ASP A 97 -27.52 -2.02 65.56
C ASP A 97 -26.25 -2.50 66.27
N ILE A 98 -25.10 -2.32 65.63
CA ILE A 98 -23.77 -2.68 66.15
C ILE A 98 -22.86 -1.45 66.11
N HIS A 99 -22.51 -0.95 67.30
CA HIS A 99 -21.66 0.24 67.45
C HIS A 99 -20.61 0.05 68.55
N GLY A 100 -19.56 0.90 68.55
CA GLY A 100 -18.48 0.83 69.53
C GLY A 100 -18.96 1.23 70.92
N ASN A 101 -19.09 0.25 71.81
CA ASN A 101 -19.55 0.47 73.17
C ASN A 101 -18.37 0.93 74.04
N ASN A 102 -17.21 0.28 73.93
CA ASN A 102 -15.99 0.65 74.66
C ASN A 102 -15.27 1.88 74.09
N ALA A 103 -14.53 2.61 74.93
CA ALA A 103 -13.70 3.74 74.51
C ALA A 103 -12.59 3.33 73.50
N SER A 104 -12.01 2.15 73.67
CA SER A 104 -11.03 1.55 72.75
C SER A 104 -11.64 1.22 71.37
N GLU A 105 -12.86 0.68 71.37
CA GLU A 105 -13.63 0.44 70.14
C GLU A 105 -13.94 1.77 69.44
N ARG A 106 -14.52 2.75 70.16
CA ARG A 106 -14.85 4.09 69.60
C ARG A 106 -13.63 4.76 68.97
N ALA A 107 -12.46 4.68 69.60
CA ALA A 107 -11.22 5.21 69.04
C ALA A 107 -10.79 4.48 67.75
N PHE A 108 -10.83 3.15 67.72
CA PHE A 108 -10.54 2.37 66.51
C PHE A 108 -11.53 2.67 65.38
N ILE A 109 -12.83 2.75 65.68
CA ILE A 109 -13.90 3.02 64.72
C ILE A 109 -13.73 4.41 64.10
N LEU A 110 -13.35 5.43 64.89
CA LEU A 110 -13.05 6.77 64.37
C LEU A 110 -11.93 6.74 63.31
N PHE A 111 -10.80 6.08 63.61
CA PHE A 111 -9.72 5.92 62.63
C PHE A 111 -10.14 5.09 61.41
N TYR A 112 -10.94 4.04 61.60
CA TYR A 112 -11.45 3.20 60.52
C TYR A 112 -12.41 3.97 59.60
N MET A 113 -13.30 4.80 60.14
CA MET A 113 -14.19 5.66 59.36
C MET A 113 -13.43 6.71 58.54
N ILE A 114 -12.42 7.37 59.13
CA ILE A 114 -11.56 8.33 58.42
C ILE A 114 -10.80 7.63 57.27
N PHE A 115 -10.26 6.43 57.51
CA PHE A 115 -9.60 5.63 56.48
C PHE A 115 -10.57 5.19 55.36
N ASN A 116 -11.76 4.73 55.73
CA ASN A 116 -12.79 4.30 54.78
C ASN A 116 -13.26 5.45 53.88
N LEU A 117 -13.41 6.67 54.42
CA LEU A 117 -13.75 7.86 53.64
C LEU A 117 -12.71 8.12 52.53
N GLY A 118 -11.42 8.09 52.88
CA GLY A 118 -10.33 8.26 51.91
C GLY A 118 -10.25 7.12 50.87
N LEU A 119 -10.46 5.88 51.29
CA LEU A 119 -10.47 4.73 50.38
C LEU A 119 -11.71 4.71 49.46
N LEU A 120 -12.88 5.10 49.96
CA LEU A 120 -14.09 5.20 49.16
C LEU A 120 -13.95 6.30 48.10
N ALA A 121 -13.40 7.48 48.47
CA ALA A 121 -13.06 8.54 47.52
C ALA A 121 -12.05 8.05 46.45
N TYR A 122 -11.02 7.29 46.86
CA TYR A 122 -10.08 6.67 45.91
C TYR A 122 -10.75 5.67 44.97
N ILE A 123 -11.64 4.81 45.47
CA ILE A 123 -12.39 3.84 44.65
C ILE A 123 -13.30 4.58 43.67
N ILE A 124 -14.04 5.59 44.12
CA ILE A 124 -14.90 6.43 43.27
C ILE A 124 -14.06 7.09 42.17
N GLY A 125 -12.99 7.80 42.50
CA GLY A 125 -12.13 8.45 41.49
C GLY A 125 -11.48 7.47 40.49
N ASN A 126 -11.14 6.25 40.95
CA ASN A 126 -10.61 5.20 40.07
C ASN A 126 -11.68 4.59 39.16
N MET A 127 -12.90 4.39 39.68
CA MET A 127 -14.06 4.05 38.86
C MET A 127 -14.23 5.18 37.85
N THR A 128 -14.63 6.38 38.28
CA THR A 128 -14.88 7.56 37.45
C THR A 128 -13.89 7.71 36.30
N ASN A 129 -12.58 7.70 36.54
CA ASN A 129 -11.55 7.77 35.50
C ASN A 129 -11.62 6.61 34.49
N LEU A 130 -11.53 5.35 34.96
CA LEU A 130 -11.63 4.15 34.12
C LEU A 130 -12.94 4.11 33.31
N VAL A 131 -13.96 4.71 33.90
CA VAL A 131 -15.34 4.79 33.45
C VAL A 131 -15.45 5.89 32.37
N VAL A 132 -14.84 7.08 32.51
CA VAL A 132 -14.71 8.11 31.42
C VAL A 132 -14.13 7.52 30.14
N HIS A 133 -13.08 6.71 30.26
CA HIS A 133 -12.35 6.19 29.09
C HIS A 133 -13.24 5.38 28.13
N VAL A 134 -14.35 4.80 28.61
CA VAL A 134 -15.21 3.90 27.83
C VAL A 134 -16.15 4.66 26.90
N THR A 135 -16.90 5.64 27.42
CA THR A 135 -17.77 6.50 26.59
C THR A 135 -17.01 7.50 25.75
N SER A 136 -15.74 7.81 26.07
CA SER A 136 -14.93 8.85 25.39
C SER A 136 -15.11 8.88 23.86
N ARG A 137 -15.01 7.72 23.19
CA ARG A 137 -15.17 7.61 21.73
C ARG A 137 -16.61 7.95 21.26
N THR A 138 -17.63 7.41 21.93
CA THR A 138 -19.05 7.67 21.64
C THR A 138 -19.46 9.11 21.96
N ARG A 139 -18.84 9.72 22.97
CA ARG A 139 -19.00 11.13 23.31
C ARG A 139 -18.40 12.02 22.23
N ASN A 140 -17.12 11.86 21.90
CA ASN A 140 -16.44 12.64 20.88
C ASN A 140 -17.18 12.60 19.53
N PHE A 141 -17.78 11.47 19.18
CA PHE A 141 -18.65 11.33 18.01
C PHE A 141 -19.90 12.22 18.08
N ARG A 142 -20.65 12.17 19.20
CA ARG A 142 -21.83 13.01 19.42
C ARG A 142 -21.48 14.49 19.43
N ASP A 143 -20.40 14.86 20.13
CA ASP A 143 -19.90 16.23 20.21
C ASP A 143 -19.50 16.74 18.80
N THR A 144 -18.94 15.87 17.95
CA THR A 144 -18.58 16.16 16.54
C THR A 144 -19.81 16.33 15.65
N ILE A 145 -20.79 15.41 15.72
CA ILE A 145 -22.07 15.56 14.97
C ILE A 145 -22.80 16.83 15.43
N GLN A 146 -22.89 17.09 16.73
CA GLN A 146 -23.55 18.27 17.25
C GLN A 146 -22.87 19.56 16.77
N GLY A 147 -21.53 19.59 16.70
CA GLY A 147 -20.78 20.69 16.10
C GLY A 147 -21.08 20.89 14.61
N ALA A 148 -21.11 19.80 13.84
CA ALA A 148 -21.41 19.83 12.41
C ALA A 148 -22.85 20.28 12.11
N SER A 149 -23.85 19.74 12.83
CA SER A 149 -25.25 20.16 12.72
C SER A 149 -25.46 21.60 13.17
N ALA A 150 -24.81 22.05 14.24
CA ALA A 150 -24.88 23.44 14.69
C ALA A 150 -24.26 24.41 13.66
N PHE A 151 -23.15 24.04 13.03
CA PHE A 151 -22.57 24.79 11.91
C PHE A 151 -23.53 24.86 10.71
N ALA A 152 -24.13 23.73 10.33
CA ALA A 152 -25.06 23.65 9.21
C ALA A 152 -26.32 24.49 9.42
N GLN A 153 -26.92 24.42 10.62
CA GLN A 153 -28.08 25.23 11.01
C GLN A 153 -27.75 26.72 11.09
N ARG A 154 -26.61 27.09 11.71
CA ARG A 154 -26.15 28.49 11.83
C ARG A 154 -25.96 29.16 10.46
N ASN A 155 -25.45 28.41 9.48
CA ASN A 155 -25.22 28.87 8.12
C ASN A 155 -26.39 28.60 7.16
N LYS A 156 -27.52 28.05 7.65
CA LYS A 156 -28.73 27.72 6.87
C LYS A 156 -28.46 26.87 5.62
N LEU A 157 -27.60 25.86 5.74
CA LEU A 157 -27.27 24.97 4.63
C LEU A 157 -28.52 24.16 4.18
N PRO A 158 -28.73 23.92 2.87
CA PRO A 158 -29.78 23.03 2.38
C PRO A 158 -29.72 21.63 3.02
N GLU A 159 -30.87 21.02 3.27
CA GLU A 159 -31.01 19.75 4.01
C GLU A 159 -30.11 18.63 3.44
N ARG A 160 -30.04 18.49 2.10
CA ARG A 160 -29.13 17.54 1.43
C ARG A 160 -27.67 17.67 1.87
N LEU A 161 -27.15 18.89 2.05
CA LEU A 161 -25.77 19.07 2.51
C LEU A 161 -25.63 18.70 3.99
N GLN A 162 -26.66 18.93 4.80
CA GLN A 162 -26.67 18.49 6.21
C GLN A 162 -26.67 16.95 6.29
N GLU A 163 -27.49 16.29 5.47
CA GLU A 163 -27.52 14.83 5.34
C GLU A 163 -26.16 14.26 4.89
N GLN A 164 -25.56 14.82 3.83
CA GLN A 164 -24.24 14.39 3.35
C GLN A 164 -23.16 14.58 4.43
N MET A 165 -23.11 15.73 5.12
CA MET A 165 -22.18 15.96 6.24
C MET A 165 -22.35 14.95 7.38
N VAL A 166 -23.60 14.68 7.81
CA VAL A 166 -23.88 13.75 8.91
C VAL A 166 -23.65 12.29 8.48
N ALA A 167 -23.95 11.93 7.23
CA ALA A 167 -23.69 10.60 6.68
C ALA A 167 -22.18 10.31 6.60
N HIS A 168 -21.38 11.25 6.10
CA HIS A 168 -19.92 11.14 6.06
C HIS A 168 -19.34 10.95 7.47
N LEU A 169 -19.70 11.83 8.42
CA LEU A 169 -19.24 11.73 9.82
C LEU A 169 -19.70 10.44 10.51
N SER A 170 -20.90 9.95 10.19
CA SER A 170 -21.42 8.68 10.71
C SER A 170 -20.72 7.46 10.11
N LEU A 171 -20.38 7.48 8.81
CA LEU A 171 -19.58 6.43 8.21
C LEU A 171 -18.16 6.44 8.78
N ARG A 172 -17.50 7.61 8.84
CA ARG A 172 -16.17 7.74 9.41
C ARG A 172 -16.13 7.23 10.84
N TYR A 173 -17.09 7.64 11.68
CA TYR A 173 -17.20 7.06 13.02
C TYR A 173 -17.43 5.56 12.96
N ARG A 174 -18.22 5.03 12.03
CA ARG A 174 -18.46 3.59 11.92
C ARG A 174 -17.17 2.84 11.56
N THR A 175 -16.40 3.30 10.58
CA THR A 175 -15.10 2.71 10.23
C THR A 175 -14.14 2.79 11.42
N ASP A 176 -14.00 3.96 12.05
CA ASP A 176 -13.24 4.15 13.28
C ASP A 176 -13.76 3.25 14.43
N SER A 177 -15.07 2.94 14.43
CA SER A 177 -15.73 2.19 15.49
C SER A 177 -15.43 0.69 15.43
N GLU A 178 -15.39 0.14 14.22
CA GLU A 178 -15.08 -1.24 13.88
C GLU A 178 -13.56 -1.51 13.92
N GLY A 179 -12.74 -0.47 14.16
CA GLY A 179 -11.30 -0.56 14.37
C GLY A 179 -10.45 0.08 13.27
N LEU A 180 -11.06 0.66 12.24
CA LEU A 180 -10.37 1.32 11.14
C LEU A 180 -9.97 2.78 11.48
N GLN A 181 -9.35 3.01 12.64
CA GLN A 181 -8.35 4.09 12.78
C GLN A 181 -7.08 3.75 11.95
N GLN A 182 -7.26 3.19 10.75
CA GLN A 182 -6.19 2.75 9.87
C GLN A 182 -5.30 3.93 9.52
N GLN A 183 -5.87 5.08 9.14
CA GLN A 183 -5.07 6.25 8.76
C GLN A 183 -4.11 6.71 9.88
N GLU A 184 -4.64 7.00 11.08
CA GLU A 184 -3.84 7.50 12.21
C GLU A 184 -2.84 6.45 12.74
N ILE A 185 -3.21 5.17 12.78
CA ILE A 185 -2.32 4.10 13.22
C ILE A 185 -1.24 3.83 12.18
N ILE A 186 -1.58 3.74 10.88
CA ILE A 186 -0.65 3.49 9.78
C ILE A 186 0.30 4.69 9.57
N ASP A 187 -0.16 5.92 9.74
CA ASP A 187 0.71 7.11 9.69
C ASP A 187 1.61 7.24 10.95
N SER A 188 1.30 6.51 12.03
CA SER A 188 2.22 6.32 13.17
C SER A 188 3.27 5.21 12.94
N LEU A 189 3.10 4.36 11.91
CA LEU A 189 4.07 3.31 11.57
C LEU A 189 5.24 3.88 10.73
N PRO A 190 6.47 3.32 10.86
CA PRO A 190 7.57 3.64 9.95
C PRO A 190 7.19 3.38 8.48
N LYS A 191 7.60 4.29 7.56
CA LYS A 191 7.24 4.26 6.14
C LYS A 191 7.37 2.87 5.50
N ALA A 192 8.44 2.14 5.78
CA ALA A 192 8.65 0.79 5.23
C ALA A 192 7.52 -0.19 5.56
N ILE A 193 7.00 -0.17 6.80
CA ILE A 193 5.89 -1.03 7.22
C ILE A 193 4.59 -0.59 6.53
N ARG A 194 4.35 0.72 6.41
CA ARG A 194 3.21 1.27 5.65
C ARG A 194 3.25 0.84 4.18
N SER A 195 4.39 0.98 3.51
CA SER A 195 4.61 0.51 2.13
C SER A 195 4.31 -0.99 1.98
N SER A 196 4.82 -1.85 2.88
CA SER A 196 4.53 -3.29 2.84
C SER A 196 3.05 -3.61 3.03
N ILE A 197 2.34 -2.86 3.87
CA ILE A 197 0.89 -3.02 4.07
C ILE A 197 0.12 -2.58 2.82
N SER A 198 0.39 -1.39 2.27
CA SER A 198 -0.26 -0.91 1.04
C SER A 198 -0.01 -1.86 -0.14
N HIS A 199 1.22 -2.36 -0.28
CA HIS A 199 1.55 -3.35 -1.31
C HIS A 199 0.71 -4.61 -1.18
N TYR A 200 0.66 -5.22 0.02
CA TYR A 200 -0.12 -6.44 0.26
C TYR A 200 -1.63 -6.25 0.02
N LEU A 201 -2.17 -5.06 0.33
CA LEU A 201 -3.60 -4.79 0.19
C LEU A 201 -4.03 -4.39 -1.22
N PHE A 202 -3.16 -3.75 -2.00
CA PHE A 202 -3.59 -3.01 -3.19
C PHE A 202 -2.82 -3.30 -4.48
N TYR A 203 -1.64 -3.96 -4.42
CA TYR A 203 -0.82 -4.21 -5.62
C TYR A 203 -1.62 -4.91 -6.73
N GLU A 204 -2.31 -6.01 -6.41
CA GLU A 204 -3.14 -6.77 -7.34
C GLU A 204 -4.31 -6.00 -7.97
N VAL A 205 -4.71 -4.86 -7.39
CA VAL A 205 -5.77 -4.00 -7.92
C VAL A 205 -5.17 -2.95 -8.84
N VAL A 206 -3.99 -2.42 -8.50
CA VAL A 206 -3.33 -1.36 -9.26
C VAL A 206 -2.60 -1.90 -10.49
N ASP A 207 -2.05 -3.12 -10.41
CA ASP A 207 -1.44 -3.85 -11.53
C ASP A 207 -2.41 -4.04 -12.72
N LYS A 208 -3.69 -4.31 -12.43
CA LYS A 208 -4.73 -4.63 -13.43
C LYS A 208 -5.39 -3.39 -14.06
N ILE A 209 -4.88 -2.18 -13.79
CA ILE A 209 -5.45 -0.91 -14.28
C ILE A 209 -4.90 -0.56 -15.67
N TYR A 210 -5.78 -0.19 -16.60
CA TYR A 210 -5.43 0.18 -17.98
C TYR A 210 -4.25 1.17 -18.05
N LEU A 211 -4.27 2.20 -17.20
CA LEU A 211 -3.28 3.27 -17.14
C LEU A 211 -1.86 2.77 -16.81
N PHE A 212 -1.74 1.67 -16.06
CA PHE A 212 -0.48 1.13 -15.55
C PHE A 212 -0.02 -0.15 -16.26
N HIS A 213 -0.71 -0.59 -17.32
CA HIS A 213 -0.25 -1.74 -18.11
C HIS A 213 1.17 -1.51 -18.66
N GLY A 214 2.07 -2.45 -18.40
CA GLY A 214 3.45 -2.44 -18.93
C GLY A 214 4.46 -1.54 -18.21
N ILE A 215 4.12 -0.91 -17.08
CA ILE A 215 5.10 -0.15 -16.28
C ILE A 215 6.03 -1.08 -15.49
N SER A 216 7.16 -0.54 -15.00
CA SER A 216 8.05 -1.29 -14.10
C SER A 216 7.41 -1.61 -12.75
N ASN A 217 7.72 -2.80 -12.22
CA ASN A 217 7.33 -3.22 -10.85
C ASN A 217 7.85 -2.23 -9.79
N ASP A 218 9.00 -1.59 -10.02
CA ASP A 218 9.57 -0.59 -9.11
C ASP A 218 8.72 0.69 -9.05
N LEU A 219 8.25 1.22 -10.19
CA LEU A 219 7.31 2.34 -10.20
C LEU A 219 5.96 1.92 -9.60
N LEU A 220 5.45 0.72 -9.93
CA LEU A 220 4.20 0.21 -9.37
C LEU A 220 4.25 0.09 -7.84
N PHE A 221 5.36 -0.41 -7.28
CA PHE A 221 5.61 -0.45 -5.84
C PHE A 221 5.65 0.96 -5.21
N GLN A 222 6.28 1.92 -5.89
CA GLN A 222 6.35 3.31 -5.42
C GLN A 222 4.98 4.00 -5.46
N LEU A 223 4.20 3.82 -6.53
CA LEU A 223 2.83 4.32 -6.66
C LEU A 223 1.94 3.80 -5.53
N VAL A 224 1.89 2.48 -5.35
CA VAL A 224 1.10 1.81 -4.29
C VAL A 224 1.56 2.23 -2.88
N SER A 225 2.84 2.60 -2.70
CA SER A 225 3.37 3.09 -1.43
C SER A 225 2.93 4.50 -1.03
N GLU A 226 2.58 5.37 -1.98
CA GLU A 226 2.12 6.74 -1.73
C GLU A 226 0.60 6.91 -1.83
N MET A 227 -0.11 5.92 -2.37
CA MET A 227 -1.58 5.86 -2.39
C MET A 227 -2.18 5.80 -0.98
N LYS A 228 -3.33 6.46 -0.79
CA LYS A 228 -4.10 6.44 0.46
C LYS A 228 -5.49 5.84 0.24
N ALA A 229 -5.91 4.95 1.13
CA ALA A 229 -7.26 4.38 1.08
C ALA A 229 -8.25 5.28 1.82
N GLU A 230 -9.29 5.72 1.13
CA GLU A 230 -10.37 6.56 1.65
C GLU A 230 -11.73 5.83 1.46
N TYR A 231 -12.66 5.99 2.40
CA TYR A 231 -13.97 5.33 2.41
C TYR A 231 -15.09 6.36 2.27
N PHE A 232 -15.96 6.16 1.27
CA PHE A 232 -17.03 7.10 0.93
C PHE A 232 -18.42 6.45 1.11
N PRO A 233 -19.37 7.12 1.78
CA PRO A 233 -20.75 6.63 1.91
C PRO A 233 -21.49 6.74 0.56
N PRO A 234 -22.64 6.08 0.39
CA PRO A 234 -23.48 6.26 -0.81
C PRO A 234 -24.01 7.71 -0.92
N LYS A 235 -24.19 8.17 -2.16
CA LYS A 235 -24.66 9.51 -2.56
C LYS A 235 -23.72 10.66 -2.18
N GLU A 236 -22.45 10.38 -1.97
CA GLU A 236 -21.40 11.39 -1.80
C GLU A 236 -20.77 11.73 -3.16
N ASP A 237 -20.53 13.01 -3.40
CA ASP A 237 -19.92 13.53 -4.63
C ASP A 237 -18.39 13.60 -4.42
N VAL A 238 -17.63 12.68 -5.03
CA VAL A 238 -16.18 12.46 -4.81
C VAL A 238 -15.31 13.41 -5.64
N ILE A 239 -15.76 13.71 -6.84
CA ILE A 239 -15.19 14.71 -7.76
C ILE A 239 -16.34 15.57 -8.25
N LEU A 240 -16.17 16.89 -8.28
CA LEU A 240 -17.13 17.82 -8.88
C LEU A 240 -16.69 18.25 -10.29
N ARG A 241 -17.65 18.36 -11.23
CA ARG A 241 -17.38 18.96 -12.54
C ARG A 241 -16.85 20.39 -12.40
N ASN A 242 -15.85 20.72 -13.22
CA ASN A 242 -15.06 21.96 -13.22
C ASN A 242 -14.17 22.20 -11.98
N GLU A 243 -14.01 21.21 -11.10
CA GLU A 243 -13.03 21.27 -10.01
C GLU A 243 -11.59 21.18 -10.54
N ALA A 244 -10.64 21.77 -9.82
CA ALA A 244 -9.22 21.70 -10.17
C ALA A 244 -8.65 20.29 -9.93
N PRO A 245 -7.77 19.76 -10.80
CA PRO A 245 -7.29 18.38 -10.71
C PRO A 245 -6.20 18.22 -9.63
N THR A 246 -6.61 18.09 -8.37
CA THR A 246 -5.68 17.87 -7.23
C THR A 246 -5.20 16.43 -7.11
N ASP A 247 -6.10 15.48 -7.35
CA ASP A 247 -5.94 14.05 -7.08
C ASP A 247 -6.71 13.25 -8.15
N PHE A 248 -6.36 11.97 -8.33
CA PHE A 248 -7.20 10.99 -9.01
C PHE A 248 -7.45 9.79 -8.09
N TYR A 249 -8.50 9.03 -8.41
CA TYR A 249 -8.98 7.93 -7.59
C TYR A 249 -9.09 6.63 -8.38
N ILE A 250 -8.84 5.53 -7.70
CA ILE A 250 -8.95 4.14 -8.18
C ILE A 250 -10.00 3.44 -7.33
N MET A 251 -10.97 2.76 -7.93
CA MET A 251 -11.98 2.02 -7.17
C MET A 251 -11.47 0.64 -6.76
N VAL A 252 -11.38 0.39 -5.45
CA VAL A 252 -11.02 -0.93 -4.89
C VAL A 252 -12.27 -1.76 -4.63
N THR A 253 -13.29 -1.15 -4.01
CA THR A 253 -14.61 -1.76 -3.81
C THR A 253 -15.70 -0.70 -3.94
N GLY A 254 -16.93 -1.12 -4.22
CA GLY A 254 -18.08 -0.22 -4.34
C GLY A 254 -18.52 0.00 -5.78
N ALA A 255 -19.19 1.12 -6.04
CA ALA A 255 -19.62 1.56 -7.37
C ALA A 255 -19.97 3.05 -7.32
N ALA A 256 -19.75 3.77 -8.43
CA ALA A 256 -20.04 5.19 -8.54
C ALA A 256 -20.62 5.55 -9.91
N GLU A 257 -21.62 6.43 -9.92
CA GLU A 257 -22.27 6.98 -11.10
C GLU A 257 -21.45 8.18 -11.62
N ILE A 258 -21.11 8.14 -12.91
CA ILE A 258 -20.41 9.21 -13.62
C ILE A 258 -21.48 10.12 -14.24
N ILE A 259 -21.51 11.39 -13.82
CA ILE A 259 -22.58 12.33 -14.12
C ILE A 259 -22.04 13.48 -14.98
N ALA A 260 -22.65 13.70 -16.15
CA ALA A 260 -22.26 14.75 -17.09
C ALA A 260 -23.51 15.48 -17.66
N PRO A 261 -23.37 16.69 -18.22
CA PRO A 261 -24.51 17.50 -18.63
C PRO A 261 -24.95 17.13 -20.05
N VAL A 262 -25.98 16.29 -20.17
CA VAL A 262 -26.59 15.90 -21.45
C VAL A 262 -27.76 16.84 -21.73
N ASN A 263 -27.69 17.59 -22.83
CA ASN A 263 -28.66 18.63 -23.21
C ASN A 263 -28.91 19.69 -22.11
N GLY A 264 -27.89 20.01 -21.32
CA GLY A 264 -27.97 20.97 -20.21
C GLY A 264 -28.56 20.43 -18.90
N VAL A 265 -28.92 19.14 -18.86
CA VAL A 265 -29.39 18.45 -17.64
C VAL A 265 -28.32 17.45 -17.21
N ASP A 266 -27.97 17.43 -15.93
CA ASP A 266 -27.03 16.45 -15.38
C ASP A 266 -27.67 15.04 -15.40
N GLN A 267 -27.07 14.12 -16.17
CA GLN A 267 -27.52 12.75 -16.35
C GLN A 267 -26.38 11.76 -16.06
N VAL A 268 -26.73 10.53 -15.65
CA VAL A 268 -25.74 9.45 -15.47
C VAL A 268 -25.33 8.93 -16.85
N VAL A 269 -24.06 9.08 -17.19
CA VAL A 269 -23.48 8.65 -18.49
C VAL A 269 -22.75 7.30 -18.37
N GLY A 270 -22.32 6.92 -17.17
CA GLY A 270 -21.71 5.60 -16.93
C GLY A 270 -21.65 5.23 -15.45
N GLU A 271 -21.18 4.02 -15.15
CA GLU A 271 -20.96 3.54 -13.79
C GLU A 271 -19.55 2.96 -13.64
N ALA A 272 -18.74 3.56 -12.77
CA ALA A 272 -17.43 3.05 -12.39
C ALA A 272 -17.58 1.85 -11.45
N GLN A 273 -16.83 0.79 -11.74
CA GLN A 273 -16.78 -0.47 -10.99
C GLN A 273 -15.35 -0.69 -10.42
N PRO A 274 -15.14 -1.68 -9.52
CA PRO A 274 -13.81 -2.02 -9.02
C PRO A 274 -12.79 -2.25 -10.15
N GLY A 275 -11.59 -1.69 -10.00
CA GLY A 275 -10.55 -1.64 -11.03
C GLY A 275 -10.61 -0.41 -11.95
N HIS A 276 -11.70 0.37 -11.96
CA HIS A 276 -11.78 1.60 -12.75
C HIS A 276 -11.03 2.76 -12.07
N VAL A 277 -10.48 3.65 -12.90
CA VAL A 277 -9.86 4.92 -12.49
C VAL A 277 -10.82 6.08 -12.83
N PHE A 278 -10.73 7.18 -12.10
CA PHE A 278 -11.37 8.44 -12.47
C PHE A 278 -10.63 9.67 -11.93
N GLY A 279 -10.62 10.72 -12.74
CA GLY A 279 -9.94 12.01 -12.46
C GLY A 279 -8.51 12.09 -13.01
N GLU A 280 -8.00 11.00 -13.57
CA GLU A 280 -6.67 10.85 -14.18
C GLU A 280 -6.49 11.78 -15.39
N VAL A 281 -7.54 11.95 -16.21
CA VAL A 281 -7.54 12.89 -17.36
C VAL A 281 -7.26 14.32 -16.90
N GLY A 282 -7.90 14.75 -15.81
CA GLY A 282 -7.66 16.07 -15.23
C GLY A 282 -6.23 16.21 -14.70
N VAL A 283 -5.73 15.20 -13.99
CA VAL A 283 -4.38 15.20 -13.37
C VAL A 283 -3.26 15.23 -14.43
N LEU A 284 -3.37 14.37 -15.45
CA LEU A 284 -2.37 14.22 -16.53
C LEU A 284 -2.41 15.38 -17.52
N CYS A 285 -3.59 15.79 -17.98
CA CYS A 285 -3.74 16.85 -18.97
C CYS A 285 -3.85 18.26 -18.36
N TYR A 286 -3.75 18.39 -17.03
CA TYR A 286 -3.90 19.63 -16.27
C TYR A 286 -5.18 20.41 -16.62
N ARG A 287 -6.32 19.71 -16.58
CA ARG A 287 -7.64 20.22 -16.98
C ARG A 287 -8.65 20.13 -15.82
N PRO A 288 -9.63 21.05 -15.74
CA PRO A 288 -10.74 20.93 -14.80
C PRO A 288 -11.49 19.61 -15.00
N GLN A 289 -12.01 19.04 -13.92
CA GLN A 289 -12.64 17.73 -13.95
C GLN A 289 -13.92 17.73 -14.81
N LEU A 290 -14.04 16.77 -15.71
CA LEU A 290 -14.99 16.79 -16.83
C LEU A 290 -16.41 16.37 -16.43
N PHE A 291 -16.51 15.50 -15.42
CA PHE A 291 -17.71 14.87 -14.93
C PHE A 291 -17.74 14.92 -13.40
N THR A 292 -18.93 14.84 -12.81
CA THR A 292 -19.12 14.65 -11.37
C THR A 292 -19.18 13.16 -11.09
N VAL A 293 -18.42 12.66 -10.10
CA VAL A 293 -18.45 11.24 -9.72
C VAL A 293 -19.19 11.10 -8.39
N ARG A 294 -20.31 10.37 -8.38
CA ARG A 294 -21.14 10.15 -7.19
C ARG A 294 -21.15 8.68 -6.77
N THR A 295 -20.83 8.38 -5.52
CA THR A 295 -20.93 7.01 -4.99
C THR A 295 -22.38 6.50 -5.01
N LYS A 296 -22.56 5.24 -5.43
CA LYS A 296 -23.86 4.55 -5.48
C LYS A 296 -24.08 3.66 -4.24
N ARG A 297 -22.99 3.09 -3.74
CA ARG A 297 -22.89 2.26 -2.52
C ARG A 297 -21.67 2.70 -1.70
N LEU A 298 -21.54 2.18 -0.47
CA LEU A 298 -20.29 2.28 0.29
C LEU A 298 -19.13 1.82 -0.60
N SER A 299 -18.14 2.70 -0.78
CA SER A 299 -17.05 2.51 -1.73
C SER A 299 -15.70 2.80 -1.08
N GLN A 300 -14.71 1.96 -1.39
CA GLN A 300 -13.32 2.16 -0.98
C GLN A 300 -12.52 2.60 -2.20
N LEU A 301 -11.89 3.77 -2.11
CA LEU A 301 -11.09 4.37 -3.17
C LEU A 301 -9.63 4.49 -2.74
N LEU A 302 -8.70 4.27 -3.66
CA LEU A 302 -7.30 4.69 -3.48
C LEU A 302 -7.11 6.04 -4.15
N ARG A 303 -6.76 7.03 -3.35
CA ARG A 303 -6.42 8.38 -3.79
C ARG A 303 -4.92 8.47 -4.04
N LEU A 304 -4.53 9.07 -5.17
CA LEU A 304 -3.16 9.51 -5.41
C LEU A 304 -3.13 10.99 -5.80
N ASN A 305 -2.27 11.76 -5.13
CA ASN A 305 -2.14 13.19 -5.36
C ASN A 305 -1.31 13.51 -6.60
N ARG A 306 -1.71 14.53 -7.38
CA ARG A 306 -1.01 15.00 -8.59
C ARG A 306 0.48 15.24 -8.36
N THR A 307 0.87 15.86 -7.24
CA THR A 307 2.28 16.18 -6.98
C THR A 307 3.12 14.94 -6.69
N ALA A 308 2.59 14.00 -5.88
CA ALA A 308 3.25 12.73 -5.61
C ALA A 308 3.38 11.89 -6.88
N PHE A 309 2.30 11.78 -7.67
CA PHE A 309 2.27 11.07 -8.94
C PHE A 309 3.29 11.64 -9.95
N LEU A 310 3.27 12.95 -10.20
CA LEU A 310 4.18 13.58 -11.15
C LEU A 310 5.65 13.46 -10.69
N ASN A 311 5.95 13.57 -9.40
CA ASN A 311 7.30 13.36 -8.88
C ASN A 311 7.80 11.92 -9.11
N LEU A 312 6.93 10.91 -8.91
CA LEU A 312 7.26 9.50 -9.15
C LEU A 312 7.47 9.21 -10.65
N VAL A 313 6.67 9.80 -11.52
CA VAL A 313 6.84 9.69 -12.97
C VAL A 313 8.08 10.46 -13.47
N GLN A 314 8.41 11.61 -12.87
CA GLN A 314 9.63 12.35 -13.17
C GLN A 314 10.91 11.62 -12.77
N ALA A 315 10.86 10.76 -11.74
CA ALA A 315 11.95 9.84 -11.44
C ALA A 315 12.05 8.65 -12.42
N ASN A 316 11.01 8.36 -13.21
CA ASN A 316 10.87 7.15 -14.04
C ASN A 316 10.33 7.49 -15.44
N VAL A 317 10.95 8.44 -16.14
CA VAL A 317 10.46 9.04 -17.41
C VAL A 317 10.02 8.00 -18.45
N GLY A 318 10.75 6.89 -18.60
CA GLY A 318 10.41 5.81 -19.53
C GLY A 318 9.07 5.13 -19.23
N ASP A 319 8.71 4.96 -17.94
CA ASP A 319 7.40 4.41 -17.56
C ASP A 319 6.30 5.49 -17.63
N GLY A 320 6.66 6.76 -17.46
CA GLY A 320 5.77 7.91 -17.72
C GLY A 320 5.26 7.99 -19.15
N ALA A 321 6.15 7.71 -20.11
CA ALA A 321 5.80 7.60 -21.52
C ALA A 321 4.79 6.46 -21.79
N ILE A 322 4.93 5.32 -21.11
CA ILE A 322 3.98 4.19 -21.20
C ILE A 322 2.62 4.60 -20.64
N ILE A 323 2.58 5.23 -19.46
CA ILE A 323 1.34 5.74 -18.84
C ILE A 323 0.59 6.72 -19.76
N MET A 324 1.31 7.65 -20.39
CA MET A 324 0.70 8.58 -21.36
C MET A 324 0.21 7.86 -22.62
N ASN A 325 0.92 6.83 -23.11
CA ASN A 325 0.46 6.04 -24.24
C ASN A 325 -0.84 5.29 -23.90
N ASN A 326 -0.92 4.68 -22.71
CA ASN A 326 -2.10 3.96 -22.23
C ASN A 326 -3.32 4.88 -22.14
N LEU A 327 -3.16 6.13 -21.65
CA LEU A 327 -4.21 7.13 -21.65
C LEU A 327 -4.66 7.49 -23.08
N LEU A 328 -3.72 7.79 -23.97
CA LEU A 328 -4.04 8.21 -25.34
C LEU A 328 -4.68 7.09 -26.16
N GLN A 329 -4.31 5.82 -25.91
CA GLN A 329 -4.95 4.67 -26.53
C GLN A 329 -6.38 4.48 -26.01
N HIS A 330 -6.60 4.53 -24.69
CA HIS A 330 -7.94 4.50 -24.10
C HIS A 330 -8.86 5.63 -24.61
N LEU A 331 -8.31 6.83 -24.84
CA LEU A 331 -9.04 7.95 -25.45
C LEU A 331 -9.32 7.76 -26.96
N LYS A 332 -8.50 6.99 -27.68
CA LYS A 332 -8.71 6.61 -29.11
C LYS A 332 -9.78 5.53 -29.27
N ASP A 333 -9.77 4.55 -28.37
CA ASP A 333 -10.70 3.42 -28.39
C ASP A 333 -12.08 3.79 -27.81
N SER A 334 -12.21 4.96 -27.18
CA SER A 334 -13.48 5.48 -26.66
C SER A 334 -14.39 5.99 -27.79
N GLU A 335 -15.63 5.49 -27.84
CA GLU A 335 -16.60 5.97 -28.84
C GLU A 335 -17.14 7.38 -28.54
N ASP A 336 -17.06 7.84 -27.29
CA ASP A 336 -17.67 9.08 -26.77
C ASP A 336 -17.12 10.34 -27.50
N PRO A 337 -17.98 11.20 -28.08
CA PRO A 337 -17.55 12.46 -28.70
C PRO A 337 -16.83 13.41 -27.72
N VAL A 338 -17.11 13.35 -26.42
CA VAL A 338 -16.39 14.13 -25.40
C VAL A 338 -14.94 13.62 -25.27
N MET A 339 -14.74 12.30 -25.23
CA MET A 339 -13.40 11.68 -25.15
C MET A 339 -12.59 11.90 -26.43
N LYS A 340 -13.24 11.86 -27.61
CA LYS A 340 -12.60 12.24 -28.89
C LYS A 340 -12.21 13.72 -28.94
N GLY A 341 -13.02 14.60 -28.36
CA GLY A 341 -12.64 16.00 -28.14
C GLY A 341 -11.41 16.13 -27.26
N ILE A 342 -11.41 15.46 -26.09
CA ILE A 342 -10.29 15.43 -25.14
C ILE A 342 -9.02 14.86 -25.78
N LEU A 343 -9.12 13.84 -26.64
CA LEU A 343 -7.99 13.29 -27.38
C LEU A 343 -7.33 14.35 -28.26
N ALA A 344 -8.10 14.97 -29.17
CA ALA A 344 -7.57 15.99 -30.08
C ALA A 344 -6.96 17.18 -29.32
N ASP A 345 -7.61 17.61 -28.24
CA ASP A 345 -7.14 18.64 -27.34
C ASP A 345 -5.85 18.25 -26.57
N THR A 346 -5.72 16.98 -26.19
CA THR A 346 -4.52 16.45 -25.50
C THR A 346 -3.37 16.28 -26.48
N GLU A 347 -3.62 15.75 -27.68
CA GLU A 347 -2.62 15.68 -28.76
C GLU A 347 -2.19 17.09 -29.19
N GLN A 348 -3.08 18.10 -29.18
CA GLN A 348 -2.70 19.50 -29.34
C GLN A 348 -1.86 20.04 -28.15
N MET A 349 -2.14 19.68 -26.90
CA MET A 349 -1.34 20.10 -25.75
C MET A 349 0.04 19.44 -25.70
N LEU A 350 0.14 18.19 -26.15
CA LEU A 350 1.40 17.48 -26.41
C LEU A 350 2.18 18.20 -27.52
N ALA A 351 1.55 18.44 -28.67
CA ALA A 351 2.08 19.24 -29.78
C ALA A 351 2.14 20.76 -29.53
N GLN A 352 2.09 21.19 -28.27
CA GLN A 352 2.48 22.52 -27.79
C GLN A 352 3.45 22.45 -26.58
N GLY A 353 3.78 21.23 -26.11
CA GLY A 353 4.54 20.94 -24.90
C GLY A 353 3.96 21.60 -23.64
N LYS A 354 2.64 21.70 -23.51
CA LYS A 354 1.94 22.35 -22.38
C LYS A 354 1.61 21.37 -21.23
N MET A 355 2.30 20.24 -21.20
CA MET A 355 2.06 19.14 -20.26
C MET A 355 3.18 19.10 -19.22
N ASP A 356 2.84 18.96 -17.93
CA ASP A 356 3.81 18.85 -16.82
C ASP A 356 4.46 17.44 -16.71
N LEU A 357 4.03 16.51 -17.57
CA LEU A 357 4.59 15.16 -17.64
C LEU A 357 5.87 15.17 -18.50
N PRO A 358 6.99 14.60 -18.04
CA PRO A 358 8.18 14.47 -18.88
C PRO A 358 7.93 13.45 -19.99
N LEU A 359 8.15 13.87 -21.23
CA LEU A 359 8.04 13.06 -22.43
C LEU A 359 9.43 12.93 -23.02
N SER A 360 9.92 11.70 -23.18
CA SER A 360 11.20 11.46 -23.85
C SER A 360 11.07 11.66 -25.36
N LEU A 361 12.18 11.98 -26.03
CA LEU A 361 12.22 12.00 -27.49
C LEU A 361 11.89 10.62 -28.08
N CYS A 362 12.23 9.55 -27.36
CA CYS A 362 11.87 8.18 -27.69
C CYS A 362 10.35 7.97 -27.80
N PHE A 363 9.54 8.61 -26.94
CA PHE A 363 8.06 8.55 -27.01
C PHE A 363 7.51 9.23 -28.26
N ALA A 364 8.04 10.40 -28.62
CA ALA A 364 7.64 11.12 -29.83
C ALA A 364 8.02 10.34 -31.10
N ALA A 365 9.25 9.81 -31.15
CA ALA A 365 9.71 8.94 -32.23
C ALA A 365 8.89 7.64 -32.34
N ALA A 366 8.50 7.01 -31.23
CA ALA A 366 7.68 5.80 -31.23
C ALA A 366 6.26 6.01 -31.80
N ARG A 367 5.74 7.24 -31.70
CA ARG A 367 4.47 7.67 -32.31
C ARG A 367 4.60 8.17 -33.76
N GLY A 368 5.82 8.43 -34.23
CA GLY A 368 6.05 9.16 -35.48
C GLY A 368 5.62 10.64 -35.41
N ASP A 369 5.55 11.21 -34.21
CA ASP A 369 5.02 12.55 -33.91
C ASP A 369 6.13 13.60 -34.09
N ASP A 370 6.39 13.96 -35.35
CA ASP A 370 7.46 14.88 -35.76
C ASP A 370 7.29 16.27 -35.13
N LEU A 371 6.05 16.75 -35.00
CA LEU A 371 5.72 18.04 -34.40
C LEU A 371 6.02 18.07 -32.90
N LEU A 372 5.69 17.01 -32.15
CA LEU A 372 6.09 16.86 -30.74
C LEU A 372 7.62 16.77 -30.61
N LEU A 373 8.26 15.93 -31.43
CA LEU A 373 9.71 15.69 -31.42
C LEU A 373 10.50 16.99 -31.64
N HIS A 374 10.14 17.75 -32.68
CA HIS A 374 10.70 19.06 -33.02
C HIS A 374 10.56 20.08 -31.88
N GLN A 375 9.46 20.05 -31.12
CA GLN A 375 9.26 20.95 -29.98
C GLN A 375 10.07 20.56 -28.75
N LEU A 376 10.20 19.27 -28.46
CA LEU A 376 11.08 18.77 -27.40
C LEU A 376 12.55 19.15 -27.70
N LEU A 377 13.01 18.90 -28.92
CA LEU A 377 14.34 19.31 -29.38
C LEU A 377 14.56 20.83 -29.27
N LYS A 378 13.59 21.66 -29.71
CA LYS A 378 13.64 23.13 -29.54
C LYS A 378 13.62 23.62 -28.09
N ARG A 379 13.20 22.79 -27.14
CA ARG A 379 13.24 23.09 -25.70
C ARG A 379 14.55 22.65 -25.03
N GLY A 380 15.47 22.05 -25.79
CA GLY A 380 16.77 21.58 -25.28
C GLY A 380 16.77 20.14 -24.78
N SER A 381 15.78 19.31 -25.15
CA SER A 381 15.88 17.86 -24.98
C SER A 381 17.09 17.32 -25.76
N ASN A 382 17.93 16.51 -25.10
CA ASN A 382 19.14 15.96 -25.72
C ASN A 382 18.76 14.88 -26.77
N PRO A 383 19.07 15.06 -28.08
CA PRO A 383 18.76 14.07 -29.11
C PRO A 383 19.40 12.70 -28.88
N ASN A 384 20.46 12.66 -28.05
CA ASN A 384 21.22 11.47 -27.70
C ASN A 384 20.80 10.86 -26.34
N GLU A 385 19.63 11.23 -25.82
CA GLU A 385 19.00 10.55 -24.67
C GLU A 385 18.58 9.11 -25.05
N THR A 386 18.89 8.15 -24.18
CA THR A 386 18.64 6.71 -24.38
C THR A 386 17.52 6.19 -23.49
N ASP A 387 16.80 5.16 -23.97
CA ASP A 387 15.81 4.42 -23.19
C ASP A 387 16.47 3.39 -22.24
N LYS A 388 15.64 2.61 -21.53
CA LYS A 388 16.09 1.55 -20.61
C LYS A 388 16.93 0.45 -21.29
N ASN A 389 16.87 0.33 -22.61
CA ASN A 389 17.61 -0.62 -23.44
C ASN A 389 18.79 0.06 -24.18
N GLY A 390 19.12 1.30 -23.85
CA GLY A 390 20.20 2.05 -24.51
C GLY A 390 19.83 2.63 -25.88
N ARG A 391 18.59 2.47 -26.36
CA ARG A 391 18.17 2.96 -27.68
C ARG A 391 17.86 4.45 -27.63
N THR A 392 18.41 5.21 -28.57
CA THR A 392 18.04 6.63 -28.76
C THR A 392 16.73 6.77 -29.55
N ALA A 393 16.15 7.97 -29.53
CA ALA A 393 15.01 8.31 -30.38
C ALA A 393 15.27 8.04 -31.87
N LEU A 394 16.53 8.11 -32.32
CA LEU A 394 16.95 7.85 -33.69
C LEU A 394 16.86 6.37 -34.08
N HIS A 395 17.13 5.44 -33.15
CA HIS A 395 16.89 4.00 -33.37
C HIS A 395 15.41 3.74 -33.65
N ILE A 396 14.54 4.30 -32.80
CA ILE A 396 13.09 4.09 -32.86
C ILE A 396 12.52 4.71 -34.14
N ALA A 397 12.92 5.94 -34.50
CA ALA A 397 12.50 6.59 -35.74
C ALA A 397 12.97 5.83 -36.99
N ALA A 398 14.17 5.25 -36.95
CA ALA A 398 14.71 4.44 -38.03
C ALA A 398 13.93 3.11 -38.20
N SER A 399 13.76 2.36 -37.11
CA SER A 399 12.99 1.10 -37.05
C SER A 399 11.55 1.26 -37.56
N LYS A 400 10.92 2.41 -37.25
CA LYS A 400 9.54 2.74 -37.65
C LYS A 400 9.38 3.32 -39.06
N GLY A 401 10.48 3.64 -39.77
CA GLY A 401 10.40 4.26 -41.10
C GLY A 401 10.01 5.75 -41.08
N CYS A 402 10.15 6.44 -39.94
CA CYS A 402 9.66 7.81 -39.74
C CYS A 402 10.65 8.86 -40.30
N HIS A 403 10.71 9.03 -41.62
CA HIS A 403 11.67 9.89 -42.32
C HIS A 403 11.83 11.29 -41.69
N TYR A 404 10.73 12.02 -41.47
CA TYR A 404 10.78 13.35 -40.85
C TYR A 404 11.36 13.36 -39.43
N CYS A 405 11.10 12.33 -38.64
CA CYS A 405 11.68 12.20 -37.30
C CYS A 405 13.21 11.97 -37.35
N VAL A 406 13.68 11.17 -38.31
CA VAL A 406 15.12 10.94 -38.53
C VAL A 406 15.81 12.24 -38.95
N VAL A 407 15.24 12.99 -39.90
CA VAL A 407 15.75 14.30 -40.34
C VAL A 407 15.85 15.28 -39.16
N LEU A 408 14.75 15.48 -38.41
CA LEU A 408 14.71 16.40 -37.26
C LEU A 408 15.74 16.05 -36.17
N LEU A 409 15.97 14.77 -35.91
CA LEU A 409 16.95 14.33 -34.93
C LEU A 409 18.38 14.63 -35.38
N LEU A 410 18.71 14.37 -36.64
CA LEU A 410 20.04 14.66 -37.21
C LEU A 410 20.30 16.17 -37.32
N GLU A 411 19.31 16.97 -37.76
CA GLU A 411 19.38 18.44 -37.78
C GLU A 411 19.68 19.05 -36.39
N HIS A 412 19.16 18.42 -35.34
CA HIS A 412 19.41 18.81 -33.95
C HIS A 412 20.65 18.17 -33.31
N GLY A 413 21.42 17.34 -34.03
CA GLY A 413 22.69 16.78 -33.56
C GLY A 413 22.60 15.40 -32.88
N ALA A 414 21.66 14.55 -33.29
CA ALA A 414 21.71 13.12 -32.96
C ALA A 414 22.95 12.45 -33.57
N ASP A 415 23.65 11.62 -32.81
CA ASP A 415 24.75 10.78 -33.30
C ASP A 415 24.18 9.44 -33.82
N PRO A 416 24.31 9.14 -35.13
CA PRO A 416 23.81 7.90 -35.70
C PRO A 416 24.71 6.67 -35.42
N ASN A 417 25.71 6.79 -34.55
CA ASN A 417 26.65 5.72 -34.17
C ASN A 417 26.51 5.26 -32.71
N ILE A 418 25.58 5.85 -31.94
CA ILE A 418 25.27 5.35 -30.58
C ILE A 418 24.76 3.91 -30.68
N LYS A 419 25.31 3.04 -29.83
CA LYS A 419 24.90 1.63 -29.71
C LYS A 419 23.85 1.45 -28.61
N ASP A 420 22.88 0.56 -28.83
CA ASP A 420 21.98 0.06 -27.79
C ASP A 420 22.58 -1.11 -26.98
N SER A 421 21.78 -1.74 -26.11
CA SER A 421 22.21 -2.87 -25.27
C SER A 421 22.55 -4.15 -26.03
N GLU A 422 22.10 -4.29 -27.29
CA GLU A 422 22.42 -5.43 -28.16
C GLU A 422 23.59 -5.08 -29.12
N GLY A 423 24.06 -3.84 -29.09
CA GLY A 423 25.12 -3.32 -29.95
C GLY A 423 24.63 -2.80 -31.30
N SER A 424 23.31 -2.76 -31.50
CA SER A 424 22.63 -2.22 -32.68
C SER A 424 22.91 -0.72 -32.82
N VAL A 425 22.87 -0.21 -34.04
CA VAL A 425 22.93 1.22 -34.36
C VAL A 425 21.69 1.61 -35.18
N PRO A 426 21.25 2.88 -35.23
CA PRO A 426 20.07 3.29 -36.00
C PRO A 426 20.08 2.87 -37.48
N LEU A 427 21.24 2.77 -38.10
CA LEU A 427 21.39 2.29 -39.47
C LEU A 427 21.01 0.80 -39.61
N TRP A 428 21.26 -0.03 -38.59
CA TRP A 428 20.83 -1.43 -38.61
C TRP A 428 19.30 -1.56 -38.51
N GLU A 429 18.67 -0.80 -37.62
CA GLU A 429 17.20 -0.72 -37.49
C GLU A 429 16.55 -0.31 -38.83
N ALA A 430 17.16 0.63 -39.57
CA ALA A 430 16.69 1.03 -40.90
C ALA A 430 16.82 -0.10 -41.94
N ILE A 431 17.94 -0.82 -41.96
CA ILE A 431 18.18 -1.93 -42.89
C ILE A 431 17.24 -3.10 -42.59
N PHE A 432 17.11 -3.50 -41.32
CA PHE A 432 16.24 -4.59 -40.88
C PHE A 432 14.76 -4.27 -41.12
N GLY A 433 14.35 -3.02 -40.84
CA GLY A 433 13.01 -2.50 -41.16
C GLY A 433 12.73 -2.28 -42.67
N ARG A 434 13.72 -2.51 -43.54
CA ARG A 434 13.68 -2.29 -45.00
C ARG A 434 13.44 -0.82 -45.44
N HIS A 435 13.82 0.13 -44.60
CA HIS A 435 13.66 1.56 -44.84
C HIS A 435 14.85 2.13 -45.63
N GLU A 436 14.88 1.84 -46.94
CA GLU A 436 16.00 2.21 -47.83
C GLU A 436 16.35 3.70 -47.81
N GLU A 437 15.36 4.60 -47.81
CA GLU A 437 15.60 6.05 -47.83
C GLU A 437 16.26 6.55 -46.54
N ILE A 438 15.84 6.00 -45.40
CA ILE A 438 16.42 6.31 -44.09
C ILE A 438 17.81 5.70 -43.95
N SER A 439 18.02 4.50 -44.51
CA SER A 439 19.34 3.86 -44.52
C SER A 439 20.36 4.71 -45.29
N LYS A 440 19.99 5.24 -46.46
CA LYS A 440 20.78 6.22 -47.22
C LYS A 440 21.02 7.50 -46.41
N LEU A 441 19.96 8.08 -45.84
CA LEU A 441 20.03 9.34 -45.12
C LEU A 441 20.90 9.25 -43.85
N LEU A 442 20.85 8.14 -43.11
CA LEU A 442 21.74 7.87 -41.97
C LEU A 442 23.20 7.72 -42.42
N TRP A 443 23.44 6.95 -43.48
CA TRP A 443 24.78 6.77 -44.07
C TRP A 443 25.41 8.09 -44.54
N ASP A 444 24.64 8.91 -45.26
CA ASP A 444 25.08 10.23 -45.73
C ASP A 444 25.37 11.21 -44.57
N ASN A 445 24.75 11.01 -43.41
CA ASN A 445 25.04 11.72 -42.16
C ASN A 445 26.11 11.03 -41.29
N GLY A 446 26.85 10.06 -41.84
CA GLY A 446 28.04 9.47 -41.20
C GLY A 446 27.77 8.33 -40.23
N ALA A 447 26.60 7.66 -40.33
CA ALA A 447 26.36 6.39 -39.66
C ALA A 447 27.31 5.30 -40.15
N LYS A 448 27.80 4.45 -39.24
CA LYS A 448 28.70 3.32 -39.56
C LYS A 448 28.23 2.05 -38.90
N LEU A 449 28.19 0.97 -39.68
CA LEU A 449 28.09 -0.38 -39.13
C LEU A 449 29.41 -0.73 -38.44
N SER A 450 29.36 -1.22 -37.20
CA SER A 450 30.56 -1.54 -36.43
C SER A 450 30.98 -3.01 -36.63
N PRO A 451 32.29 -3.34 -36.73
CA PRO A 451 32.75 -4.70 -37.03
C PRO A 451 32.11 -5.78 -36.13
N ASP A 452 32.08 -5.53 -34.82
CA ASP A 452 31.57 -6.45 -33.80
C ASP A 452 30.08 -6.78 -33.95
N THR A 453 29.28 -5.86 -34.51
CA THR A 453 27.85 -6.11 -34.78
C THR A 453 27.57 -6.54 -36.22
N VAL A 454 28.42 -6.19 -37.19
CA VAL A 454 28.25 -6.64 -38.58
C VAL A 454 28.29 -8.16 -38.68
N SER A 455 29.21 -8.84 -37.99
CA SER A 455 29.29 -10.30 -38.05
C SER A 455 28.07 -10.99 -37.46
N HIS A 456 27.60 -10.52 -36.30
CA HIS A 456 26.37 -11.00 -35.66
C HIS A 456 25.14 -10.79 -36.56
N PHE A 457 24.96 -9.59 -37.11
CA PHE A 457 23.83 -9.26 -37.97
C PHE A 457 23.90 -9.91 -39.36
N SER A 458 25.11 -10.16 -39.88
CA SER A 458 25.28 -10.97 -41.09
C SER A 458 24.80 -12.40 -40.85
N CYS A 459 25.14 -13.02 -39.72
CA CYS A 459 24.63 -14.35 -39.36
C CYS A 459 23.09 -14.37 -39.26
N LEU A 460 22.47 -13.37 -38.62
CA LEU A 460 21.01 -13.24 -38.54
C LEU A 460 20.34 -13.03 -39.92
N GLY A 461 20.99 -12.28 -40.82
CA GLY A 461 20.54 -12.10 -42.21
C GLY A 461 20.51 -13.42 -42.99
N VAL A 462 21.43 -14.34 -42.70
CA VAL A 462 21.42 -15.71 -43.25
C VAL A 462 20.29 -16.55 -42.67
N GLU A 463 20.07 -16.53 -41.35
CA GLU A 463 18.99 -17.31 -40.70
C GLU A 463 17.60 -16.89 -41.17
N HIS A 464 17.41 -15.60 -41.47
CA HIS A 464 16.19 -15.09 -42.06
C HIS A 464 16.09 -15.28 -43.59
N ASN A 465 17.02 -16.03 -44.21
CA ASN A 465 17.14 -16.24 -45.66
C ASN A 465 16.98 -14.92 -46.45
N SER A 466 17.72 -13.89 -46.04
CA SER A 466 17.54 -12.53 -46.55
C SER A 466 18.79 -12.04 -47.27
N LEU A 467 19.04 -12.61 -48.45
CA LEU A 467 20.13 -12.22 -49.36
C LEU A 467 20.25 -10.70 -49.52
N ASP A 468 19.12 -9.98 -49.59
CA ASP A 468 19.14 -8.52 -49.77
C ASP A 468 19.54 -7.74 -48.51
N THR A 469 19.37 -8.25 -47.28
CA THR A 469 19.95 -7.54 -46.10
C THR A 469 21.47 -7.69 -46.09
N LEU A 470 22.02 -8.81 -46.58
CA LEU A 470 23.47 -8.97 -46.77
C LEU A 470 24.00 -8.01 -47.85
N LYS A 471 23.27 -7.82 -48.95
CA LYS A 471 23.58 -6.77 -49.95
C LYS A 471 23.54 -5.36 -49.34
N ASP A 472 22.53 -5.05 -48.52
CA ASP A 472 22.43 -3.75 -47.84
C ASP A 472 23.56 -3.55 -46.81
N ILE A 473 23.96 -4.57 -46.04
CA ILE A 473 25.13 -4.51 -45.13
C ILE A 473 26.39 -4.10 -45.91
N VAL A 474 26.68 -4.78 -47.03
CA VAL A 474 27.87 -4.52 -47.87
C VAL A 474 27.81 -3.12 -48.51
N LYS A 475 26.64 -2.72 -49.03
CA LYS A 475 26.33 -1.40 -49.59
C LYS A 475 26.60 -0.26 -48.59
N TYR A 476 26.38 -0.49 -47.31
CA TYR A 476 26.71 0.42 -46.21
C TYR A 476 28.01 0.04 -45.47
N GLY A 477 28.98 -0.54 -46.19
CA GLY A 477 30.37 -0.70 -45.74
C GLY A 477 30.61 -1.74 -44.65
N GLY A 478 29.64 -2.62 -44.37
CA GLY A 478 29.82 -3.75 -43.46
C GLY A 478 30.58 -4.91 -44.11
N ASP A 479 31.60 -5.40 -43.42
CA ASP A 479 32.39 -6.57 -43.81
C ASP A 479 31.70 -7.89 -43.34
N THR A 480 31.06 -8.58 -44.27
CA THR A 480 30.32 -9.84 -44.04
C THR A 480 31.24 -11.06 -43.85
N SER A 481 32.57 -10.92 -44.02
CA SER A 481 33.54 -12.00 -43.82
C SER A 481 33.91 -12.22 -42.33
N LEU A 482 33.62 -11.23 -41.47
CA LEU A 482 34.01 -11.24 -40.07
C LEU A 482 33.29 -12.33 -39.25
N PRO A 483 33.98 -12.97 -38.28
CA PRO A 483 33.36 -13.91 -37.36
C PRO A 483 32.56 -13.22 -36.24
N ASP A 484 31.54 -13.89 -35.72
CA ASP A 484 30.81 -13.48 -34.52
C ASP A 484 31.62 -13.71 -33.23
N SER A 485 31.02 -13.41 -32.08
CA SER A 485 31.63 -13.63 -30.76
C SER A 485 31.91 -15.11 -30.43
N ASN A 486 31.38 -16.04 -31.21
CA ASN A 486 31.60 -17.49 -31.15
C ASN A 486 32.50 -17.98 -32.30
N GLY A 487 33.27 -17.09 -32.95
CA GLY A 487 34.15 -17.45 -34.07
C GLY A 487 33.43 -17.85 -35.36
N THR A 488 32.10 -17.80 -35.39
CA THR A 488 31.28 -18.31 -36.50
C THR A 488 31.09 -17.21 -37.53
N THR A 489 31.48 -17.43 -38.78
CA THR A 489 31.21 -16.48 -39.87
C THR A 489 29.84 -16.73 -40.50
N ALA A 490 29.27 -15.73 -41.17
CA ALA A 490 28.01 -15.88 -41.91
C ALA A 490 28.06 -17.06 -42.92
N LEU A 491 29.23 -17.37 -43.49
CA LEU A 491 29.43 -18.48 -44.40
C LEU A 491 29.20 -19.86 -43.74
N HIS A 492 29.59 -20.04 -42.47
CA HIS A 492 29.35 -21.29 -41.73
C HIS A 492 27.84 -21.54 -41.59
N ARG A 493 27.08 -20.49 -41.26
CA ARG A 493 25.61 -20.55 -41.14
C ARG A 493 24.94 -20.75 -42.50
N ALA A 494 25.44 -20.11 -43.56
CA ALA A 494 24.88 -20.24 -44.91
C ALA A 494 25.07 -21.66 -45.48
N VAL A 495 26.21 -22.29 -45.20
CA VAL A 495 26.42 -23.72 -45.48
C VAL A 495 25.48 -24.59 -44.65
N SER A 496 25.32 -24.31 -43.35
CA SER A 496 24.46 -25.12 -42.47
C SER A 496 22.96 -25.03 -42.76
N GLU A 497 22.50 -23.95 -43.37
CA GLU A 497 21.14 -23.81 -43.91
C GLU A 497 21.03 -24.30 -45.38
N GLY A 498 22.12 -24.82 -45.97
CA GLY A 498 22.17 -25.33 -47.35
C GLY A 498 21.95 -24.25 -48.42
N ASN A 499 22.14 -22.97 -48.10
CA ASN A 499 21.62 -21.86 -48.89
C ASN A 499 22.62 -21.39 -49.97
N MET A 500 22.56 -22.03 -51.13
CA MET A 500 23.48 -21.82 -52.25
C MET A 500 23.62 -20.35 -52.71
N GLU A 501 22.52 -19.60 -52.84
CA GLU A 501 22.56 -18.20 -53.30
C GLU A 501 23.30 -17.28 -52.31
N ILE A 502 23.11 -17.52 -51.00
CA ILE A 502 23.82 -16.79 -49.94
C ILE A 502 25.28 -17.23 -49.85
N VAL A 503 25.59 -18.52 -50.03
CA VAL A 503 26.97 -19.03 -50.07
C VAL A 503 27.75 -18.42 -51.23
N GLU A 504 27.16 -18.37 -52.43
CA GLU A 504 27.78 -17.75 -53.61
C GLU A 504 28.07 -16.26 -53.35
N PHE A 505 27.07 -15.50 -52.88
CA PHE A 505 27.24 -14.07 -52.56
C PHE A 505 28.33 -13.82 -51.50
N LEU A 506 28.38 -14.59 -50.41
CA LEU A 506 29.38 -14.40 -49.36
C LEU A 506 30.81 -14.70 -49.85
N LEU A 507 30.96 -15.64 -50.80
CA LEU A 507 32.25 -15.90 -51.46
C LEU A 507 32.64 -14.78 -52.43
N GLU A 508 31.68 -14.18 -53.16
CA GLU A 508 31.95 -12.98 -53.98
C GLU A 508 32.46 -11.80 -53.12
N GLN A 509 31.99 -11.67 -51.89
CA GLN A 509 32.48 -10.69 -50.92
C GLN A 509 33.80 -11.09 -50.25
N GLY A 510 34.36 -12.26 -50.58
CA GLY A 510 35.67 -12.71 -50.11
C GLY A 510 35.68 -13.42 -48.75
N ALA A 511 34.54 -13.99 -48.30
CA ALA A 511 34.50 -14.82 -47.10
C ALA A 511 35.43 -16.06 -47.23
N ASP A 512 36.26 -16.29 -46.22
CA ASP A 512 37.25 -17.37 -46.25
C ASP A 512 36.60 -18.74 -45.93
N MET A 513 36.68 -19.66 -46.89
CA MET A 513 36.18 -21.05 -46.79
C MET A 513 36.91 -21.90 -45.74
N ASP A 514 38.15 -21.55 -45.42
CA ASP A 514 39.10 -22.34 -44.62
C ASP A 514 39.38 -21.74 -43.24
N MET A 515 38.69 -20.64 -42.89
CA MET A 515 38.63 -20.13 -41.51
C MET A 515 37.82 -21.11 -40.63
N PRO A 516 38.34 -21.51 -39.44
CA PRO A 516 37.62 -22.39 -38.52
C PRO A 516 36.77 -21.62 -37.49
N ASP A 517 35.64 -22.21 -37.10
CA ASP A 517 34.80 -21.79 -35.98
C ASP A 517 35.35 -22.23 -34.60
N VAL A 518 34.62 -21.94 -33.51
CA VAL A 518 34.97 -22.36 -32.13
C VAL A 518 35.02 -23.89 -31.93
N TYR A 519 34.37 -24.67 -32.79
CA TYR A 519 34.43 -26.14 -32.77
C TYR A 519 35.57 -26.71 -33.64
N GLY A 520 36.25 -25.85 -34.41
CA GLY A 520 37.31 -26.23 -35.35
C GLY A 520 36.79 -26.68 -36.72
N TRP A 521 35.50 -26.51 -37.01
CA TRP A 521 34.96 -26.74 -38.35
C TRP A 521 35.24 -25.54 -39.24
N THR A 522 35.65 -25.78 -40.47
CA THR A 522 35.62 -24.76 -41.53
C THR A 522 34.31 -24.86 -42.31
N ALA A 523 33.93 -23.80 -43.01
CA ALA A 523 32.75 -23.82 -43.89
C ALA A 523 32.82 -24.96 -44.94
N ARG A 524 34.02 -25.27 -45.46
CA ARG A 524 34.22 -26.44 -46.33
C ARG A 524 33.98 -27.77 -45.60
N GLY A 525 34.50 -27.92 -44.38
CA GLY A 525 34.30 -29.12 -43.55
C GLY A 525 32.83 -29.35 -43.17
N LEU A 526 32.07 -28.29 -42.92
CA LEU A 526 30.61 -28.34 -42.72
C LEU A 526 29.88 -28.86 -43.96
N ALA A 527 30.18 -28.33 -45.15
CA ALA A 527 29.57 -28.78 -46.40
C ALA A 527 29.90 -30.27 -46.69
N GLU A 528 31.15 -30.68 -46.45
CA GLU A 528 31.59 -32.08 -46.55
C GLU A 528 30.79 -32.99 -45.59
N HIS A 529 30.67 -32.61 -44.32
CA HIS A 529 29.99 -33.38 -43.27
C HIS A 529 28.46 -33.45 -43.46
N GLN A 530 27.82 -32.36 -43.88
CA GLN A 530 26.36 -32.29 -44.07
C GLN A 530 25.89 -32.84 -45.42
N GLY A 531 26.78 -33.03 -46.40
CA GLY A 531 26.45 -33.65 -47.69
C GLY A 531 25.93 -32.68 -48.77
N HIS A 532 26.20 -31.37 -48.63
CA HIS A 532 25.76 -30.37 -49.61
C HIS A 532 26.62 -30.37 -50.88
N GLU A 533 26.43 -31.37 -51.75
CA GLU A 533 27.26 -31.59 -52.96
C GLU A 533 27.37 -30.36 -53.88
N ASP A 534 26.31 -29.57 -54.06
CA ASP A 534 26.33 -28.36 -54.89
C ASP A 534 27.26 -27.28 -54.30
N ILE A 535 27.23 -27.11 -52.97
CA ILE A 535 28.14 -26.21 -52.24
C ILE A 535 29.59 -26.73 -52.29
N LYS A 536 29.81 -28.06 -52.22
CA LYS A 536 31.15 -28.65 -52.40
C LYS A 536 31.69 -28.37 -53.81
N ALA A 537 30.86 -28.53 -54.84
CA ALA A 537 31.23 -28.24 -56.22
C ALA A 537 31.61 -26.76 -56.40
N LEU A 538 30.85 -25.86 -55.78
CA LEU A 538 31.11 -24.42 -55.80
C LEU A 538 32.43 -24.08 -55.07
N PHE A 539 32.66 -24.61 -53.86
CA PHE A 539 33.94 -24.47 -53.14
C PHE A 539 35.14 -25.09 -53.89
N HIS A 540 34.96 -26.16 -54.66
CA HIS A 540 36.02 -26.73 -55.51
C HIS A 540 36.29 -25.91 -56.78
N SER A 541 35.33 -25.13 -57.26
CA SER A 541 35.48 -24.27 -58.45
C SER A 541 36.38 -23.05 -58.18
N GLN A 542 36.38 -22.53 -56.95
CA GLN A 542 37.13 -21.35 -56.58
C GLN A 542 38.56 -21.71 -56.14
N ARG A 543 39.56 -21.28 -56.93
CA ARG A 543 40.99 -21.30 -56.58
C ARG A 543 41.52 -19.87 -56.44
N PRO A 544 42.55 -19.65 -55.59
CA PRO A 544 42.67 -18.39 -54.85
C PRO A 544 43.09 -17.18 -55.69
N VAL A 545 42.51 -16.03 -55.36
CA VAL A 545 42.92 -14.71 -55.88
C VAL A 545 44.24 -14.29 -55.22
N GLU A 546 45.23 -13.90 -56.04
CA GLU A 546 46.55 -13.49 -55.54
C GLU A 546 46.50 -12.14 -54.79
N LYS A 547 46.92 -12.15 -53.51
CA LYS A 547 47.06 -10.94 -52.69
C LYS A 547 48.24 -10.08 -53.20
N LYS A 548 47.95 -8.95 -53.85
CA LYS A 548 48.98 -7.95 -54.20
C LYS A 548 49.53 -7.26 -52.94
N PRO A 549 50.86 -7.12 -52.79
CA PRO A 549 51.47 -6.58 -51.58
C PRO A 549 51.38 -5.05 -51.49
N LYS A 550 51.33 -4.54 -50.25
CA LYS A 550 51.80 -3.19 -49.90
C LYS A 550 53.07 -3.30 -49.05
N SER A 551 53.88 -2.24 -49.03
CA SER A 551 55.32 -2.28 -48.74
C SER A 551 55.71 -2.35 -47.25
N VAL A 552 56.96 -2.79 -47.01
CA VAL A 552 57.54 -3.15 -45.71
C VAL A 552 58.34 -2.02 -45.06
N SER A 553 58.18 -1.86 -43.74
CA SER A 553 59.26 -1.58 -42.77
C SER A 553 58.78 -1.97 -41.35
N GLY A 554 59.60 -2.47 -40.42
CA GLY A 554 61.02 -2.85 -40.45
C GLY A 554 61.30 -4.22 -39.81
N THR A 555 62.58 -4.52 -39.54
CA THR A 555 63.11 -5.88 -39.30
C THR A 555 63.14 -6.35 -37.82
N PRO A 556 63.31 -7.66 -37.55
CA PRO A 556 62.96 -8.30 -36.27
C PRO A 556 64.17 -8.71 -35.39
N GLU A 557 63.88 -9.31 -34.23
CA GLU A 557 64.80 -10.26 -33.59
C GLU A 557 64.16 -11.66 -33.41
N ASN A 558 65.00 -12.68 -33.57
CA ASN A 558 64.70 -14.11 -33.42
C ASN A 558 64.47 -14.46 -31.93
N VAL A 559 63.91 -15.60 -31.50
CA VAL A 559 64.29 -17.00 -31.80
C VAL A 559 63.14 -17.97 -31.44
N THR A 560 63.03 -19.08 -32.17
CA THR A 560 62.18 -20.27 -31.88
C THR A 560 63.11 -21.51 -31.68
N PRO A 561 62.66 -22.76 -31.37
CA PRO A 561 61.30 -23.32 -31.34
C PRO A 561 61.01 -24.42 -30.25
N LEU A 562 59.89 -25.13 -30.44
CA LEU A 562 59.71 -26.59 -30.29
C LEU A 562 59.12 -27.24 -29.00
N MET A 563 57.83 -27.61 -29.12
CA MET A 563 57.22 -28.95 -28.90
C MET A 563 56.84 -29.54 -27.50
N LYS A 564 55.57 -30.03 -27.50
CA LYS A 564 55.04 -31.32 -26.99
C LYS A 564 54.46 -31.48 -25.57
N HIS A 565 53.12 -31.42 -25.55
CA HIS A 565 52.15 -32.42 -25.06
C HIS A 565 51.84 -32.61 -23.55
N SER A 566 50.53 -32.49 -23.29
CA SER A 566 49.63 -33.46 -22.62
C SER A 566 49.26 -33.33 -21.13
N SER A 567 47.98 -33.65 -20.90
CA SER A 567 47.29 -34.03 -19.65
C SER A 567 47.13 -33.01 -18.51
N GLU A 568 45.86 -32.69 -18.25
CA GLU A 568 45.32 -32.28 -16.95
C GLU A 568 45.37 -33.44 -15.92
N PRO A 569 44.91 -33.27 -14.65
CA PRO A 569 44.88 -32.07 -13.81
C PRO A 569 45.62 -32.28 -12.47
N VAL A 570 45.82 -31.23 -11.65
CA VAL A 570 45.69 -31.24 -10.15
C VAL A 570 46.06 -29.87 -9.53
N MET A 571 45.61 -29.66 -8.29
CA MET A 571 45.62 -28.43 -7.49
C MET A 571 46.92 -28.07 -6.72
N ILE A 572 47.00 -26.79 -6.31
CA ILE A 572 47.51 -26.24 -5.02
C ILE A 572 48.96 -25.65 -4.85
N HIS A 573 48.99 -24.40 -4.34
CA HIS A 573 50.00 -23.64 -3.54
C HIS A 573 51.45 -23.34 -4.01
N HIS A 574 51.76 -22.03 -4.08
CA HIS A 574 52.68 -21.34 -3.14
C HIS A 574 52.34 -19.83 -3.04
N ARG A 575 52.04 -19.28 -1.85
CA ARG A 575 52.91 -18.69 -0.80
C ARG A 575 53.57 -17.34 -1.12
N SER A 576 53.15 -16.32 -0.37
CA SER A 576 54.04 -15.38 0.32
C SER A 576 53.44 -15.08 1.71
N ARG A 577 54.28 -14.79 2.72
CA ARG A 577 53.84 -14.60 4.13
C ARG A 577 54.88 -13.82 4.93
N GLU A 578 54.52 -12.63 5.40
CA GLU A 578 55.07 -11.87 6.55
C GLU A 578 54.45 -10.44 6.52
N SER A 579 54.33 -9.67 7.60
CA SER A 579 54.09 -9.99 9.02
C SER A 579 53.59 -8.72 9.74
N MET A 580 52.64 -8.85 10.69
CA MET A 580 52.04 -7.71 11.41
C MET A 580 52.68 -7.46 12.79
N PRO A 581 52.83 -6.20 13.21
CA PRO A 581 52.81 -5.78 14.61
C PRO A 581 51.41 -5.30 15.05
N PHE A 582 51.09 -5.48 16.33
CA PHE A 582 49.83 -5.02 16.96
C PHE A 582 50.01 -3.65 17.64
N LEU A 583 48.90 -2.92 17.88
CA LEU A 583 48.44 -2.61 19.25
C LEU A 583 47.04 -1.97 19.32
N ARG A 584 46.43 -2.01 20.52
CA ARG A 584 45.11 -1.42 20.84
C ARG A 584 45.26 0.03 21.33
N GLY A 585 44.29 0.87 21.01
CA GLY A 585 44.07 2.19 21.65
C GLY A 585 42.61 2.64 21.47
N GLY A 586 41.99 3.20 22.50
CA GLY A 586 40.57 3.61 22.46
C GLY A 586 40.37 5.03 21.91
N SER A 587 39.36 5.22 21.05
CA SER A 587 39.01 6.55 20.53
C SER A 587 38.00 7.27 21.43
N GLN A 588 38.31 8.52 21.81
CA GLN A 588 37.43 9.36 22.62
C GLN A 588 36.42 10.13 21.77
N ARG A 589 35.27 10.45 22.37
CA ARG A 589 34.32 11.44 21.82
C ARG A 589 35.03 12.79 21.57
N ARG A 590 34.97 13.30 20.35
CA ARG A 590 34.99 14.75 20.08
C ARG A 590 33.77 15.12 19.25
N LYS A 591 32.85 15.88 19.87
CA LYS A 591 31.87 16.68 19.12
C LYS A 591 32.60 17.89 18.55
N LEU A 592 32.33 18.23 17.29
CA LEU A 592 32.25 19.64 16.90
C LEU A 592 30.80 19.94 16.50
N SER A 593 30.29 21.06 16.97
CA SER A 593 28.94 21.55 16.72
C SER A 593 28.97 22.73 15.77
N ASN A 594 28.13 22.75 14.74
CA ASN A 594 27.84 23.97 13.97
C ASN A 594 26.37 23.99 13.52
N PHE A 595 25.47 24.21 14.49
CA PHE A 595 24.10 24.68 14.25
C PHE A 595 23.76 25.76 15.28
N LYS A 596 24.40 26.93 15.12
CA LYS A 596 23.94 28.22 15.65
C LYS A 596 23.89 29.19 14.48
N ASN A 597 22.66 29.41 13.98
CA ASN A 597 22.19 30.43 13.01
C ASN A 597 21.01 29.85 12.19
N SER A 598 19.99 29.34 12.88
CA SER A 598 18.68 29.02 12.27
C SER A 598 17.59 29.58 13.17
N LEU A 599 16.66 30.32 12.56
CA LEU A 599 15.65 31.15 13.23
C LEU A 599 14.71 30.32 14.15
N PHE A 600 14.52 29.05 13.81
CA PHE A 600 13.62 28.12 14.50
C PHE A 600 13.96 27.91 15.98
N GLY A 601 15.23 28.09 16.37
CA GLY A 601 15.68 27.91 17.76
C GLY A 601 15.26 29.03 18.72
N ILE A 602 14.76 30.16 18.22
CA ILE A 602 14.43 31.35 19.03
C ILE A 602 12.94 31.36 19.44
N MET A 603 12.05 30.79 18.62
CA MET A 603 10.60 30.83 18.86
C MET A 603 10.09 29.79 19.87
N SER A 604 10.88 28.76 20.20
CA SER A 604 10.45 27.64 21.06
C SER A 604 10.65 27.88 22.57
N ALA A 605 10.80 29.13 23.01
CA ALA A 605 11.19 29.49 24.39
C ALA A 605 10.26 30.53 25.06
N ALA A 606 9.05 30.72 24.55
CA ALA A 606 8.09 31.72 25.04
C ALA A 606 6.65 31.21 25.09
N ASN A 607 6.37 30.31 26.05
CA ASN A 607 5.15 30.29 26.89
C ASN A 607 5.09 29.03 27.75
N THR A 608 5.43 29.17 29.03
CA THR A 608 5.15 28.18 30.09
C THR A 608 4.54 28.90 31.28
N GLY A 609 3.31 28.53 31.65
CA GLY A 609 2.44 29.17 32.64
C GLY A 609 1.01 29.14 32.09
N ASP A 610 0.11 28.32 32.60
CA ASP A 610 -0.28 28.30 34.02
C ASP A 610 -0.47 26.89 34.61
N GLU A 611 -0.62 26.80 35.94
CA GLU A 611 -1.15 25.59 36.60
C GLU A 611 -2.67 25.70 36.73
N GLY A 612 -3.42 24.69 36.26
CA GLY A 612 -4.88 24.69 36.24
C GLY A 612 -5.47 23.33 36.61
N GLU A 613 -6.43 23.33 37.54
CA GLU A 613 -6.93 22.12 38.21
C GLU A 613 -7.98 21.31 37.41
N ALA A 614 -8.19 20.08 37.90
CA ALA A 614 -9.50 19.40 38.07
C ALA A 614 -10.08 18.43 37.00
N SER A 615 -11.09 17.69 37.52
CA SER A 615 -12.28 17.08 36.88
C SER A 615 -12.16 15.94 35.83
N THR A 616 -12.18 14.70 36.32
CA THR A 616 -12.58 13.49 35.57
C THR A 616 -14.10 13.18 35.66
N LEU A 617 -14.82 13.05 34.53
CA LEU A 617 -16.19 12.47 34.30
C LEU A 617 -16.36 12.16 32.78
N SER A 618 -17.15 11.21 32.23
CA SER A 618 -17.95 10.01 32.63
C SER A 618 -18.40 9.28 31.31
N GLU A 619 -18.82 8.00 31.18
CA GLU A 619 -19.07 6.85 32.07
C GLU A 619 -18.91 5.46 31.36
N GLY A 620 -19.15 4.31 32.01
CA GLY A 620 -18.33 3.07 31.89
C GLY A 620 -18.82 1.82 31.11
N VAL A 621 -18.19 0.66 31.40
CA VAL A 621 -18.31 -0.64 30.68
C VAL A 621 -19.63 -1.39 30.92
N GLY A 622 -20.16 -1.99 29.85
CA GLY A 622 -21.23 -2.99 29.91
C GLY A 622 -20.74 -4.45 29.97
N GLY A 623 -21.50 -5.30 30.65
CA GLY A 623 -21.41 -6.76 30.53
C GLY A 623 -22.43 -7.31 29.53
N VAL A 624 -22.23 -8.54 29.05
CA VAL A 624 -23.15 -9.19 28.09
C VAL A 624 -24.43 -9.63 28.81
N TYR A 625 -25.53 -8.90 28.56
CA TYR A 625 -26.88 -9.33 28.91
C TYR A 625 -27.53 -10.04 27.72
N PRO A 626 -28.41 -11.04 27.95
CA PRO A 626 -29.25 -11.57 26.88
C PRO A 626 -30.22 -10.48 26.42
N ALA A 627 -30.31 -10.28 25.10
CA ALA A 627 -31.15 -9.27 24.50
C ALA A 627 -32.62 -9.37 24.95
N ARG A 628 -33.29 -8.24 25.07
CA ARG A 628 -34.70 -8.11 25.43
C ARG A 628 -35.43 -7.37 24.33
N VAL A 629 -36.50 -7.97 23.83
CA VAL A 629 -37.33 -7.44 22.77
C VAL A 629 -38.71 -7.13 23.29
N THR A 630 -39.37 -6.14 22.68
CA THR A 630 -40.74 -5.77 22.97
C THR A 630 -41.64 -6.35 21.89
N ILE A 631 -42.39 -7.40 22.22
CA ILE A 631 -43.36 -8.01 21.31
C ILE A 631 -44.73 -7.36 21.47
N SER A 632 -45.45 -7.10 20.38
CA SER A 632 -46.87 -6.77 20.42
C SER A 632 -47.66 -7.50 19.35
N GLY A 633 -48.96 -7.63 19.58
CA GLY A 633 -49.92 -8.14 18.60
C GLY A 633 -50.64 -7.00 17.87
N GLU A 634 -51.15 -7.31 16.68
CA GLU A 634 -51.81 -6.41 15.73
C GLU A 634 -52.85 -5.45 16.34
N ALA A 635 -53.59 -5.90 17.36
CA ALA A 635 -54.65 -5.15 18.02
C ALA A 635 -54.25 -4.50 19.37
N SER A 636 -52.95 -4.41 19.71
CA SER A 636 -52.51 -3.84 21.01
C SER A 636 -51.36 -2.86 20.91
N SER A 637 -51.55 -1.68 21.50
CA SER A 637 -50.51 -0.66 21.70
C SER A 637 -49.58 -0.94 22.89
N ALA A 638 -49.90 -1.93 23.73
CA ALA A 638 -49.16 -2.25 24.95
C ALA A 638 -48.15 -3.40 24.73
N GLY A 639 -47.02 -3.06 24.09
CA GLY A 639 -45.93 -4.01 23.84
C GLY A 639 -45.35 -4.62 25.13
N LYS A 640 -45.09 -5.93 25.12
CA LYS A 640 -44.63 -6.72 26.27
C LYS A 640 -43.16 -7.08 26.11
N VAL A 641 -42.34 -6.73 27.11
CA VAL A 641 -40.92 -7.08 27.12
C VAL A 641 -40.71 -8.59 27.37
N VAL A 642 -39.82 -9.18 26.59
CA VAL A 642 -39.46 -10.61 26.53
C VAL A 642 -37.94 -10.73 26.37
N LYS A 643 -37.32 -11.80 26.85
CA LYS A 643 -35.92 -12.11 26.50
C LYS A 643 -35.89 -12.76 25.12
N LEU A 644 -35.04 -12.28 24.22
CA LEU A 644 -34.82 -12.89 22.92
C LEU A 644 -34.36 -14.34 23.10
N PRO A 645 -35.08 -15.34 22.55
CA PRO A 645 -34.69 -16.75 22.61
C PRO A 645 -33.68 -17.08 21.49
N ASN A 646 -33.38 -18.36 21.28
CA ASN A 646 -32.34 -18.79 20.32
C ASN A 646 -32.88 -19.13 18.93
N SER A 647 -34.18 -19.43 18.79
CA SER A 647 -34.86 -19.62 17.49
C SER A 647 -36.08 -18.70 17.31
N LEU A 648 -36.45 -18.46 16.04
CA LEU A 648 -37.67 -17.71 15.70
C LEU A 648 -38.94 -18.46 16.15
N GLU A 649 -38.88 -19.80 16.21
CA GLU A 649 -39.95 -20.68 16.67
C GLU A 649 -40.20 -20.49 18.17
N GLU A 650 -39.14 -20.51 18.99
CA GLU A 650 -39.23 -20.19 20.44
C GLU A 650 -39.81 -18.77 20.65
N LEU A 651 -39.49 -17.81 19.77
CA LEU A 651 -40.03 -16.45 19.84
C LEU A 651 -41.53 -16.40 19.52
N ILE A 652 -42.00 -17.21 18.58
CA ILE A 652 -43.42 -17.37 18.25
C ILE A 652 -44.18 -18.08 19.38
N GLU A 653 -43.62 -19.14 19.99
CA GLU A 653 -44.22 -19.82 21.16
C GLU A 653 -44.36 -18.88 22.37
N ILE A 654 -43.31 -18.10 22.69
CA ILE A 654 -43.38 -17.09 23.76
C ILE A 654 -44.36 -15.97 23.38
N GLY A 655 -44.47 -15.66 22.08
CA GLY A 655 -45.49 -14.81 21.49
C GLY A 655 -46.90 -15.28 21.81
N GLU A 656 -47.25 -16.50 21.40
CA GLU A 656 -48.54 -17.14 21.69
C GLU A 656 -48.84 -17.15 23.19
N LYS A 657 -47.89 -17.61 24.00
CA LYS A 657 -48.03 -17.71 25.45
C LYS A 657 -48.21 -16.35 26.17
N LYS A 658 -47.81 -15.23 25.54
CA LYS A 658 -47.99 -13.88 26.10
C LYS A 658 -49.08 -13.04 25.42
N LEU A 659 -49.48 -13.35 24.19
CA LEU A 659 -50.43 -12.56 23.39
C LEU A 659 -51.76 -13.31 23.13
N GLY A 660 -51.80 -14.63 23.32
CA GLY A 660 -53.02 -15.44 23.26
C GLY A 660 -53.39 -15.96 21.87
N PHE A 661 -52.49 -15.90 20.89
CA PHE A 661 -52.71 -16.43 19.54
C PHE A 661 -51.41 -16.89 18.88
N VAL A 662 -51.47 -17.95 18.07
CA VAL A 662 -50.38 -18.37 17.18
C VAL A 662 -50.14 -17.28 16.13
N ALA A 663 -48.92 -16.73 16.11
CA ALA A 663 -48.46 -15.80 15.09
C ALA A 663 -47.78 -16.57 13.94
N THR A 664 -48.02 -16.16 12.70
CA THR A 664 -47.45 -16.80 11.50
C THR A 664 -46.38 -15.93 10.85
N LYS A 665 -46.19 -14.68 11.30
CA LYS A 665 -45.15 -13.75 10.84
C LYS A 665 -44.62 -12.91 11.99
N VAL A 666 -43.31 -12.65 11.97
CA VAL A 666 -42.63 -11.64 12.80
C VAL A 666 -42.25 -10.48 11.89
N LEU A 667 -42.68 -9.26 12.23
CA LEU A 667 -42.29 -8.03 11.54
C LEU A 667 -41.53 -7.08 12.47
N THR A 668 -40.72 -6.18 11.91
CA THR A 668 -40.28 -4.97 12.61
C THR A 668 -41.47 -4.02 12.84
N ARG A 669 -41.30 -3.02 13.70
CA ARG A 669 -42.25 -1.90 13.87
C ARG A 669 -42.56 -1.14 12.56
N GLU A 670 -41.68 -1.23 11.57
CA GLU A 670 -41.80 -0.59 10.25
C GLU A 670 -42.44 -1.51 9.19
N GLY A 671 -42.85 -2.73 9.57
CA GLY A 671 -43.57 -3.67 8.71
C GLY A 671 -42.69 -4.61 7.88
N ALA A 672 -41.36 -4.54 8.01
CA ALA A 672 -40.45 -5.46 7.32
C ALA A 672 -40.47 -6.85 7.98
N GLN A 673 -40.60 -7.92 7.20
CA GLN A 673 -40.63 -9.29 7.71
C GLN A 673 -39.24 -9.76 8.15
N ILE A 674 -39.19 -10.51 9.26
CA ILE A 674 -37.97 -11.04 9.87
C ILE A 674 -37.97 -12.56 9.77
N ASP A 675 -37.16 -13.10 8.87
CA ASP A 675 -37.07 -14.55 8.62
C ASP A 675 -35.91 -15.24 9.36
N ASP A 676 -34.97 -14.46 9.95
CA ASP A 676 -33.88 -14.96 10.79
C ASP A 676 -33.79 -14.16 12.10
N ILE A 677 -33.83 -14.87 13.24
CA ILE A 677 -33.69 -14.29 14.59
C ILE A 677 -32.35 -13.58 14.80
N ARG A 678 -31.30 -13.92 14.03
CA ARG A 678 -29.99 -13.24 14.06
C ARG A 678 -30.04 -11.78 13.57
N LEU A 679 -31.14 -11.35 12.95
CA LEU A 679 -31.37 -9.95 12.60
C LEU A 679 -31.77 -9.10 13.82
N ILE A 680 -32.33 -9.73 14.86
CA ILE A 680 -32.96 -9.07 16.01
C ILE A 680 -31.93 -8.66 17.08
N ARG A 681 -32.16 -7.52 17.77
CA ARG A 681 -31.24 -6.87 18.72
C ARG A 681 -31.90 -6.55 20.08
N ASP A 682 -31.11 -6.18 21.07
CA ASP A 682 -31.60 -5.71 22.38
C ASP A 682 -32.30 -4.35 22.22
N GLY A 683 -33.56 -4.27 22.66
CA GLY A 683 -34.42 -3.10 22.52
C GLY A 683 -35.43 -3.16 21.36
N ASP A 684 -35.30 -4.10 20.42
CA ASP A 684 -36.15 -4.14 19.21
C ASP A 684 -37.64 -4.29 19.53
N PHE A 685 -38.48 -3.63 18.71
CA PHE A 685 -39.94 -3.73 18.78
C PHE A 685 -40.46 -4.57 17.62
N LEU A 686 -41.14 -5.67 17.96
CA LEU A 686 -41.55 -6.72 17.04
C LEU A 686 -43.08 -6.82 17.01
N LEU A 687 -43.64 -6.86 15.81
CA LEU A 687 -45.06 -7.08 15.57
C LEU A 687 -45.29 -8.54 15.17
N LEU A 688 -46.04 -9.26 16.00
CA LEU A 688 -46.44 -10.64 15.76
C LEU A 688 -47.84 -10.65 15.15
N LEU A 689 -47.93 -11.06 13.88
CA LEU A 689 -49.18 -11.07 13.12
C LEU A 689 -49.69 -12.49 12.91
N LYS A 690 -51.02 -12.64 12.91
CA LYS A 690 -51.70 -13.88 12.52
C LYS A 690 -52.30 -13.67 11.13
N VAL A 691 -51.73 -14.31 10.11
CA VAL A 691 -52.37 -14.37 8.80
C VAL A 691 -53.68 -15.14 8.94
N SER A 692 -54.80 -14.47 8.64
CA SER A 692 -56.06 -15.14 8.38
C SER A 692 -56.08 -15.55 6.91
N CYS A 693 -56.43 -16.81 6.63
CA CYS A 693 -56.67 -17.31 5.28
C CYS A 693 -58.04 -16.88 4.76
#